data_AF-A0A7C9P486-F1
#
_entry.id   AF-A0A7C9P486-F1
#
_cell.length_a   1.000
_cell.length_b   1.000
_cell.length_c   1.000
_cell.angle_alpha   90.00
_cell.angle_beta   90.00
_cell.angle_gamma   90.00
#
_symmetry.space_group_name_H-M   'P 1'
#
loop_
_entity.id
_entity.type
_entity.pdbx_description
1 polymer ?
#
loop_
_entity_poly.entity_id
_entity_poly.type
_entity_poly.pdbx_seq_one_letter_code
_entity_poly.pdbx_strand_id
1 'polypeptide(L)'
;MLKQRPLFLAAGIAIGLSLSGCSSSGGGGGGQHASGSSPSRPSPAPLEPGLVRVAVADSAFDVATITNAERVIDSLDVHTNTTDVSGVDEWHGNAVASTITGGSLGSARLDLLKVEDGQGDTFSNALDYAIGEAALRGARVINASFSRRLEASDPRLSFNGVSSGASFQRVVDANDGKGAVYVVSAGNSGGAIDTQGNAIYDRHPDLYRMMLIAVGTTEDGSIHPLSSYPGDDSRLQERTVGAEYANRQEEAQGTSISAARVSEYAAGIVAQWPHLTAREASQRLLDTARQDNELFQHNSCGETGTLNCGAYYLGQGEADVDAALAPEGELVVSQSQRISEGGESADSSFMQLSGAYGNAVAASGVLDNVAVFDALGRDYQLNLGLHAQPRTRRAIQLRDQMEQLSQASAYAKQTQSIEQGHYRFTSSNNSMGDVLSSRFDGTFGDVQLSAFSFAGDQPDPMSGYMESAMMPMISFQAGSELTQAFESVNGVKTRYPLGEQLSLTASHWVGGVNSMESHSDYRANRSDVGLALQVSPALSVSGYVGQLDEQQGLLGASGSGALGLGEQNQMAFAGIGLQAAFNNGFSGFAEFEQGRGSAVGSGLLTRIDDIKAQQMALGVQWSGSGQRADERAAFTLRQPLRIASANALFDVPVGRRLDGSVIRETRSASLEPSGRQLDIELGYAFPTSDRSLWQFNLLHTLEPGHDADAPSDSAAMVNYTYAW
;
A
#
# COMPACT_ATOMS: atom_id res chain seq x y z
N MET A 1 31.71 -13.17 42.72
CA MET A 1 32.75 -12.67 41.80
C MET A 1 32.06 -11.88 40.69
N LEU A 2 31.86 -10.57 40.91
CA LEU A 2 31.33 -9.64 39.91
C LEU A 2 32.49 -9.15 39.03
N LYS A 3 32.39 -9.33 37.71
CA LYS A 3 33.30 -8.69 36.75
C LYS A 3 32.74 -7.32 36.39
N GLN A 4 33.34 -6.29 36.96
CA GLN A 4 33.21 -4.90 36.51
C GLN A 4 33.82 -4.77 35.10
N ARG A 5 33.11 -4.11 34.19
CA ARG A 5 33.68 -3.55 32.95
C ARG A 5 33.39 -2.05 32.96
N PRO A 6 34.40 -1.17 32.88
CA PRO A 6 34.15 0.26 32.81
C PRO A 6 33.74 0.68 31.39
N LEU A 7 32.72 1.53 31.31
CA LEU A 7 32.40 2.32 30.12
C LEU A 7 33.55 3.31 29.85
N PHE A 8 34.07 3.31 28.62
CA PHE A 8 34.92 4.38 28.10
C PHE A 8 34.07 5.27 27.21
N LEU A 9 33.87 6.52 27.66
CA LEU A 9 33.42 7.64 26.84
C LEU A 9 34.59 8.06 25.94
N ALA A 10 34.40 8.06 24.62
CA ALA A 10 35.33 8.66 23.67
C ALA A 10 34.55 9.59 22.73
N ALA A 11 34.68 10.89 22.98
CA ALA A 11 34.29 11.94 22.06
C ALA A 11 35.37 12.08 20.99
N GLY A 12 35.01 11.93 19.72
CA GLY A 12 35.91 12.09 18.57
C GLY A 12 35.23 12.86 17.45
N ILE A 13 35.49 14.16 17.38
CA ILE A 13 35.17 15.03 16.24
C ILE A 13 36.22 14.76 15.16
N ALA A 14 35.80 14.40 13.94
CA ALA A 14 36.67 14.33 12.78
C ALA A 14 36.00 15.02 11.58
N ILE A 15 36.56 16.18 11.22
CA ILE A 15 36.30 16.93 9.99
C ILE A 15 37.24 16.38 8.92
N GLY A 16 36.72 15.97 7.77
CA GLY A 16 37.50 15.48 6.64
C GLY A 16 36.93 15.98 5.30
N LEU A 17 37.51 17.07 4.81
CA LEU A 17 37.37 17.58 3.44
C LEU A 17 38.32 16.81 2.50
N SER A 18 37.86 16.40 1.33
CA SER A 18 38.74 16.12 0.18
C SER A 18 38.06 16.49 -1.14
N LEU A 19 38.68 17.44 -1.85
CA LEU A 19 38.41 17.88 -3.22
C LEU A 19 39.67 17.61 -4.07
N SER A 20 39.48 17.47 -5.39
CA SER A 20 40.44 17.34 -6.50
C SER A 20 41.04 15.93 -6.76
N GLY A 21 41.23 15.46 -7.99
CA GLY A 21 41.00 16.03 -9.33
C GLY A 21 41.41 15.07 -10.47
N CYS A 22 40.89 15.38 -11.67
CA CYS A 22 41.35 15.20 -13.06
C CYS A 22 42.11 13.98 -13.61
N SER A 23 41.66 13.64 -14.84
CA SER A 23 42.38 13.16 -16.04
C SER A 23 42.44 11.64 -16.31
N SER A 24 41.91 11.19 -17.45
CA SER A 24 42.72 11.11 -18.69
C SER A 24 41.85 10.80 -19.91
N SER A 25 42.24 11.41 -21.03
CA SER A 25 41.73 11.25 -22.38
C SER A 25 42.37 10.05 -23.08
N GLY A 26 41.58 9.26 -23.80
CA GLY A 26 42.06 8.23 -24.73
C GLY A 26 41.28 8.27 -26.03
N GLY A 27 41.83 8.96 -27.04
CA GLY A 27 41.37 8.90 -28.42
C GLY A 27 42.04 7.74 -29.17
N GLY A 28 41.27 7.06 -30.01
CA GLY A 28 41.75 6.07 -30.96
C GLY A 28 40.82 6.00 -32.16
N GLY A 29 41.25 6.59 -33.28
CA GLY A 29 40.54 6.53 -34.56
C GLY A 29 41.18 5.52 -35.51
N GLY A 30 40.39 5.07 -36.47
CA GLY A 30 40.88 4.52 -37.75
C GLY A 30 40.43 3.08 -38.04
N GLY A 31 39.53 2.93 -39.01
CA GLY A 31 39.20 1.63 -39.60
C GLY A 31 37.95 1.63 -40.46
N GLN A 32 37.94 2.39 -41.56
CA GLN A 32 36.93 2.24 -42.62
C GLN A 32 37.16 0.91 -43.36
N HIS A 33 36.20 0.00 -43.27
CA HIS A 33 36.02 -1.05 -44.27
C HIS A 33 34.58 -0.98 -44.80
N ALA A 34 34.47 -0.56 -46.06
CA ALA A 34 33.24 -0.60 -46.83
C ALA A 34 32.88 -2.05 -47.17
N SER A 35 31.66 -2.45 -46.85
CA SER A 35 31.03 -3.65 -47.41
C SER A 35 29.53 -3.37 -47.62
N GLY A 36 28.99 -3.98 -48.67
CA GLY A 36 27.81 -3.54 -49.42
C GLY A 36 26.56 -3.20 -48.62
N SER A 37 25.96 -2.06 -48.96
CA SER A 37 24.60 -1.70 -48.58
C SER A 37 23.60 -2.60 -49.31
N SER A 38 23.07 -3.61 -48.61
CA SER A 38 21.71 -4.07 -48.86
C SER A 38 20.75 -2.92 -48.51
N PRO A 39 19.65 -2.70 -49.25
CA PRO A 39 18.69 -1.65 -48.90
C PRO A 39 18.12 -1.95 -47.51
N SER A 40 18.51 -1.16 -46.52
CA SER A 40 17.89 -1.18 -45.20
C SER A 40 16.46 -0.67 -45.36
N ARG A 41 15.48 -1.58 -45.26
CA ARG A 41 14.08 -1.17 -45.07
C ARG A 41 14.01 -0.30 -43.80
N PRO A 42 13.32 0.85 -43.83
CA PRO A 42 13.19 1.68 -42.64
C PRO A 42 12.49 0.88 -41.53
N SER A 43 13.09 0.82 -40.35
CA SER A 43 12.40 0.33 -39.16
C SER A 43 11.20 1.24 -38.87
N PRO A 44 10.01 0.69 -38.57
CA PRO A 44 8.85 1.51 -38.27
C PRO A 44 9.08 2.42 -37.07
N ALA A 45 8.43 3.58 -37.06
CA ALA A 45 8.56 4.54 -35.96
C ALA A 45 8.07 3.94 -34.63
N PRO A 46 8.72 4.26 -33.48
CA PRO A 46 8.22 3.89 -32.16
C PRO A 46 6.82 4.47 -31.90
N LEU A 47 5.95 3.70 -31.26
CA LEU A 47 4.62 4.14 -30.85
C LEU A 47 4.65 4.89 -29.51
N GLU A 48 3.61 5.67 -29.24
CA GLU A 48 3.42 6.30 -27.92
C GLU A 48 3.25 5.24 -26.80
N PRO A 49 3.65 5.54 -25.55
CA PRO A 49 3.43 4.64 -24.42
C PRO A 49 1.96 4.21 -24.29
N GLY A 50 1.72 2.93 -24.05
CA GLY A 50 0.37 2.36 -23.97
C GLY A 50 -0.24 1.96 -25.33
N LEU A 51 0.48 2.11 -26.44
CA LEU A 51 0.06 1.64 -27.76
C LEU A 51 0.89 0.43 -28.21
N VAL A 52 0.25 -0.49 -28.92
CA VAL A 52 0.84 -1.76 -29.38
C VAL A 52 0.60 -1.95 -30.87
N ARG A 53 1.67 -2.27 -31.60
CA ARG A 53 1.57 -2.69 -32.99
C ARG A 53 0.97 -4.11 -33.05
N VAL A 54 -0.22 -4.21 -33.64
CA VAL A 54 -0.94 -5.46 -33.89
C VAL A 54 -0.95 -5.70 -35.39
N ALA A 55 -0.39 -6.81 -35.84
CA ALA A 55 -0.42 -7.17 -37.24
C ALA A 55 -1.66 -8.01 -37.56
N VAL A 56 -2.30 -7.72 -38.69
CA VAL A 56 -3.40 -8.51 -39.23
C VAL A 56 -2.95 -9.07 -40.58
N ALA A 57 -2.65 -10.37 -40.62
CA ALA A 57 -2.31 -11.05 -41.86
C ALA A 57 -3.60 -11.66 -42.44
N ASP A 58 -4.13 -11.04 -43.49
CA ASP A 58 -5.42 -11.41 -44.06
C ASP A 58 -5.46 -11.30 -45.59
N SER A 59 -6.59 -11.65 -46.23
CA SER A 59 -6.75 -11.74 -47.69
C SER A 59 -6.33 -10.44 -48.36
N ALA A 60 -7.10 -9.38 -48.17
CA ALA A 60 -6.85 -7.99 -48.58
C ALA A 60 -7.64 -7.01 -47.70
N PHE A 61 -7.43 -5.72 -47.91
CA PHE A 61 -8.02 -4.66 -47.09
C PHE A 61 -8.39 -3.43 -47.91
N ASP A 62 -9.58 -2.89 -47.66
CA ASP A 62 -9.90 -1.50 -47.97
C ASP A 62 -9.78 -0.67 -46.69
N VAL A 63 -8.63 0.00 -46.53
CA VAL A 63 -8.30 0.75 -45.31
C VAL A 63 -9.35 1.81 -44.98
N ALA A 64 -10.02 2.39 -45.97
CA ALA A 64 -10.96 3.48 -45.76
C ALA A 64 -12.27 3.02 -45.09
N THR A 65 -12.60 1.73 -45.16
CA THR A 65 -13.83 1.16 -44.61
C THR A 65 -13.63 0.44 -43.27
N ILE A 66 -12.39 0.36 -42.78
CA ILE A 66 -12.08 -0.18 -41.45
C ILE A 66 -12.63 0.77 -40.37
N THR A 67 -13.37 0.25 -39.40
CA THR A 67 -13.83 1.00 -38.24
C THR A 67 -12.64 1.56 -37.47
N ASN A 68 -12.62 2.87 -37.17
CA ASN A 68 -11.48 3.57 -36.59
C ASN A 68 -10.18 3.42 -37.43
N ALA A 69 -10.29 3.60 -38.76
CA ALA A 69 -9.19 3.50 -39.72
C ALA A 69 -7.96 4.35 -39.37
N GLU A 70 -8.10 5.43 -38.59
CA GLU A 70 -6.97 6.23 -38.10
C GLU A 70 -6.00 5.44 -37.20
N ARG A 71 -6.40 4.26 -36.73
CA ARG A 71 -5.55 3.33 -35.96
C ARG A 71 -4.70 2.42 -36.86
N VAL A 72 -4.92 2.42 -38.17
CA VAL A 72 -4.05 1.73 -39.15
C VAL A 72 -2.82 2.59 -39.38
N ILE A 73 -1.65 2.06 -39.01
CA ILE A 73 -0.39 2.82 -39.00
C ILE A 73 0.55 2.43 -40.13
N ASP A 74 0.36 1.26 -40.73
CA ASP A 74 1.22 0.74 -41.78
C ASP A 74 0.51 -0.40 -42.53
N SER A 75 0.98 -0.72 -43.73
CA SER A 75 0.43 -1.78 -44.57
C SER A 75 1.48 -2.37 -45.52
N LEU A 76 1.31 -3.64 -45.88
CA LEU A 76 2.20 -4.37 -46.78
C LEU A 76 1.44 -5.42 -47.59
N ASP A 77 1.52 -5.33 -48.91
CA ASP A 77 1.25 -6.46 -49.81
C ASP A 77 2.52 -7.29 -49.93
N VAL A 78 2.44 -8.55 -49.48
CA VAL A 78 3.61 -9.42 -49.44
C VAL A 78 4.06 -9.92 -50.81
N HIS A 79 3.19 -9.88 -51.84
CA HIS A 79 3.52 -10.29 -53.21
C HIS A 79 4.21 -9.18 -53.98
N THR A 80 3.71 -7.95 -53.84
CA THR A 80 4.23 -6.80 -54.59
C THR A 80 5.27 -5.99 -53.81
N ASN A 81 5.36 -6.20 -52.49
CA ASN A 81 6.18 -5.43 -51.57
C ASN A 81 5.87 -3.92 -51.65
N THR A 82 4.57 -3.60 -51.72
CA THR A 82 4.03 -2.24 -51.73
C THR A 82 3.10 -2.02 -50.53
N THR A 83 2.67 -0.79 -50.28
CA THR A 83 1.69 -0.47 -49.22
C THR A 83 0.23 -0.61 -49.71
N ASP A 84 0.02 -0.90 -51.00
CA ASP A 84 -1.31 -1.10 -51.54
C ASP A 84 -1.81 -2.49 -51.18
N VAL A 85 -2.73 -2.53 -50.22
CA VAL A 85 -3.31 -3.76 -49.68
C VAL A 85 -4.72 -4.02 -50.19
N SER A 86 -5.17 -3.28 -51.22
CA SER A 86 -6.45 -3.53 -51.89
C SER A 86 -6.44 -4.84 -52.69
N GLY A 87 -7.61 -5.41 -52.92
CA GLY A 87 -7.69 -6.77 -53.46
C GLY A 87 -9.08 -7.25 -53.91
N VAL A 88 -9.17 -8.57 -54.10
CA VAL A 88 -10.36 -9.31 -54.53
C VAL A 88 -11.31 -9.56 -53.35
N ASP A 89 -10.78 -9.97 -52.18
CA ASP A 89 -11.57 -10.15 -50.95
C ASP A 89 -11.08 -9.24 -49.83
N GLU A 90 -11.62 -8.03 -49.77
CA GLU A 90 -11.31 -7.03 -48.74
C GLU A 90 -12.23 -7.17 -47.51
N TRP A 91 -13.38 -7.84 -47.66
CA TRP A 91 -14.41 -7.87 -46.63
C TRP A 91 -13.92 -8.62 -45.39
N HIS A 92 -13.29 -9.79 -45.56
CA HIS A 92 -12.84 -10.60 -44.44
C HIS A 92 -11.75 -9.88 -43.63
N GLY A 93 -10.73 -9.35 -44.30
CA GLY A 93 -9.66 -8.57 -43.65
C GLY A 93 -10.17 -7.33 -42.94
N ASN A 94 -11.12 -6.60 -43.54
CA ASN A 94 -11.73 -5.44 -42.92
C ASN A 94 -12.55 -5.79 -41.68
N ALA A 95 -13.36 -6.86 -41.71
CA ALA A 95 -14.15 -7.28 -40.56
C ALA A 95 -13.27 -7.68 -39.35
N VAL A 96 -12.17 -8.39 -39.61
CA VAL A 96 -11.15 -8.75 -38.60
C VAL A 96 -10.47 -7.49 -38.06
N ALA A 97 -10.00 -6.60 -38.94
CA ALA A 97 -9.33 -5.36 -38.56
C ALA A 97 -10.26 -4.46 -37.73
N SER A 98 -11.49 -4.22 -38.20
CA SER A 98 -12.52 -3.44 -37.51
C SER A 98 -12.87 -4.00 -36.14
N THR A 99 -12.84 -5.33 -35.96
CA THR A 99 -13.08 -5.93 -34.64
C THR A 99 -11.98 -5.56 -33.64
N ILE A 100 -10.72 -5.52 -34.08
CA ILE A 100 -9.58 -5.13 -33.22
C ILE A 100 -9.63 -3.63 -32.94
N THR A 101 -9.82 -2.80 -33.96
CA THR A 101 -9.80 -1.33 -33.82
C THR A 101 -11.07 -0.76 -33.20
N GLY A 102 -12.19 -1.48 -33.28
CA GLY A 102 -13.46 -1.19 -32.59
C GLY A 102 -13.49 -1.63 -31.13
N GLY A 103 -12.48 -2.38 -30.68
CA GLY A 103 -12.33 -2.81 -29.28
C GLY A 103 -12.23 -1.65 -28.29
N SER A 104 -12.68 -1.89 -27.05
CA SER A 104 -12.78 -0.88 -26.00
C SER A 104 -11.43 -0.52 -25.38
N LEU A 105 -10.42 -1.38 -25.47
CA LEU A 105 -9.10 -1.16 -24.84
C LEU A 105 -8.27 -0.09 -25.56
N GLY A 106 -8.51 0.12 -26.87
CA GLY A 106 -7.94 1.24 -27.62
C GLY A 106 -6.42 1.22 -27.86
N SER A 107 -5.71 0.22 -27.34
CA SER A 107 -4.25 0.13 -27.39
C SER A 107 -3.69 -0.33 -28.74
N ALA A 108 -4.49 -1.04 -29.54
CA ALA A 108 -4.06 -1.60 -30.82
C ALA A 108 -3.82 -0.53 -31.89
N ARG A 109 -2.71 -0.67 -32.63
CA ARG A 109 -2.39 0.06 -33.86
C ARG A 109 -2.05 -0.94 -34.95
N LEU A 110 -2.81 -0.92 -36.04
CA LEU A 110 -2.78 -2.01 -37.01
C LEU A 110 -1.67 -1.86 -38.04
N ASP A 111 -0.99 -2.97 -38.29
CA ASP A 111 -0.13 -3.21 -39.44
C ASP A 111 -0.82 -4.26 -40.33
N LEU A 112 -1.29 -3.86 -41.50
CA LEU A 112 -2.10 -4.73 -42.35
C LEU A 112 -1.22 -5.47 -43.35
N LEU A 113 -1.26 -6.80 -43.36
CA LEU A 113 -0.47 -7.62 -44.27
C LEU A 113 -1.40 -8.38 -45.20
N LYS A 114 -1.49 -7.92 -46.45
CA LYS A 114 -2.25 -8.59 -47.51
C LYS A 114 -1.49 -9.83 -47.97
N VAL A 115 -2.17 -10.98 -48.00
CA VAL A 115 -1.57 -12.29 -48.35
C VAL A 115 -2.14 -12.92 -49.60
N GLU A 116 -3.25 -12.43 -50.13
CA GLU A 116 -3.78 -12.91 -51.41
C GLU A 116 -2.95 -12.38 -52.59
N ASP A 117 -2.89 -13.16 -53.67
CA ASP A 117 -2.26 -12.75 -54.92
C ASP A 117 -3.23 -11.94 -55.81
N GLY A 118 -2.81 -11.64 -57.05
CA GLY A 118 -3.65 -10.88 -58.01
C GLY A 118 -4.92 -11.59 -58.48
N GLN A 119 -5.12 -12.85 -58.07
CA GLN A 119 -6.25 -13.70 -58.40
C GLN A 119 -7.16 -13.95 -57.19
N GLY A 120 -6.77 -13.47 -55.99
CA GLY A 120 -7.45 -13.74 -54.73
C GLY A 120 -7.05 -15.08 -54.10
N ASP A 121 -6.01 -15.75 -54.61
CA ASP A 121 -5.53 -17.01 -54.05
C ASP A 121 -4.60 -16.74 -52.85
N THR A 122 -4.80 -17.47 -51.75
CA THR A 122 -3.96 -17.39 -50.55
C THR A 122 -3.17 -18.69 -50.36
N PHE A 123 -1.86 -18.56 -50.07
CA PHE A 123 -0.97 -19.70 -49.91
C PHE A 123 -0.34 -19.73 -48.51
N SER A 124 -0.18 -20.92 -47.93
CA SER A 124 0.37 -21.09 -46.57
C SER A 124 1.78 -20.50 -46.40
N ASN A 125 2.64 -20.59 -47.43
CA ASN A 125 3.98 -20.00 -47.40
C ASN A 125 3.97 -18.45 -47.46
N ALA A 126 2.97 -17.85 -48.13
CA ALA A 126 2.76 -16.40 -48.12
C ALA A 126 2.27 -15.92 -46.75
N LEU A 127 1.34 -16.65 -46.12
CA LEU A 127 0.89 -16.39 -44.75
C LEU A 127 2.03 -16.54 -43.73
N ASP A 128 2.83 -17.61 -43.82
CA ASP A 128 3.99 -17.81 -42.96
C ASP A 128 4.99 -16.66 -43.12
N TYR A 129 5.27 -16.25 -44.36
CA TYR A 129 6.10 -15.08 -44.63
C TYR A 129 5.51 -13.80 -44.04
N ALA A 130 4.22 -13.55 -44.20
CA ALA A 130 3.54 -12.38 -43.66
C ALA A 130 3.71 -12.27 -42.14
N ILE A 131 3.45 -13.34 -41.37
CA ILE A 131 3.63 -13.27 -39.91
C ILE A 131 5.11 -13.06 -39.51
N GLY A 132 6.06 -13.60 -40.28
CA GLY A 132 7.48 -13.35 -40.06
C GLY A 132 7.88 -11.90 -40.36
N GLU A 133 7.30 -11.28 -41.38
CA GLU A 133 7.49 -9.87 -41.71
C GLU A 133 6.81 -8.95 -40.68
N ALA A 134 5.61 -9.30 -40.20
CA ALA A 134 4.94 -8.59 -39.11
C ALA A 134 5.83 -8.53 -37.85
N ALA A 135 6.44 -9.66 -37.48
CA ALA A 135 7.36 -9.72 -36.35
C ALA A 135 8.61 -8.84 -36.56
N LEU A 136 9.20 -8.84 -37.76
CA LEU A 136 10.31 -7.95 -38.12
C LEU A 136 9.93 -6.45 -38.07
N ARG A 137 8.67 -6.14 -38.35
CA ARG A 137 8.11 -4.78 -38.27
C ARG A 137 7.73 -4.39 -36.83
N GLY A 138 8.04 -5.24 -35.85
CA GLY A 138 7.84 -4.96 -34.43
C GLY A 138 6.42 -5.19 -33.94
N ALA A 139 5.63 -6.00 -34.64
CA ALA A 139 4.34 -6.44 -34.12
C ALA A 139 4.54 -7.21 -32.81
N ARG A 140 3.76 -6.87 -31.78
CA ARG A 140 3.73 -7.59 -30.50
C ARG A 140 2.59 -8.60 -30.41
N VAL A 141 1.58 -8.42 -31.26
CA VAL A 141 0.47 -9.35 -31.45
C VAL A 141 0.28 -9.53 -32.95
N ILE A 142 0.09 -10.76 -33.39
CA ILE A 142 -0.11 -11.12 -34.79
C ILE A 142 -1.39 -11.93 -34.86
N ASN A 143 -2.41 -11.37 -35.49
CA ASN A 143 -3.64 -12.05 -35.81
C ASN A 143 -3.53 -12.70 -37.19
N ALA A 144 -3.67 -14.02 -37.26
CA ALA A 144 -3.74 -14.78 -38.50
C ALA A 144 -5.00 -15.65 -38.50
N SER A 145 -6.13 -15.01 -38.82
CA SER A 145 -7.47 -15.61 -38.80
C SER A 145 -7.76 -16.48 -40.04
N PHE A 146 -6.80 -17.32 -40.46
CA PHE A 146 -6.91 -18.21 -41.61
C PHE A 146 -7.05 -19.68 -41.20
N SER A 147 -7.60 -20.48 -42.11
CA SER A 147 -7.61 -21.93 -41.93
C SER A 147 -6.18 -22.51 -41.96
N ARG A 148 -6.03 -23.71 -41.39
CA ARG A 148 -4.80 -24.51 -41.41
C ARG A 148 -3.56 -23.87 -40.79
N ARG A 149 -3.74 -23.18 -39.66
CA ARG A 149 -2.64 -22.57 -38.87
C ARG A 149 -2.21 -23.43 -37.68
N LEU A 150 -2.91 -24.52 -37.43
CA LEU A 150 -2.66 -25.44 -36.33
C LEU A 150 -1.84 -26.67 -36.79
N GLU A 151 -1.81 -26.94 -38.10
CA GLU A 151 -0.81 -27.81 -38.72
C GLU A 151 0.48 -27.03 -39.01
N ALA A 152 1.62 -27.68 -38.82
CA ALA A 152 2.92 -27.12 -39.16
C ALA A 152 3.15 -27.15 -40.67
N SER A 153 3.38 -25.99 -41.29
CA SER A 153 3.84 -25.93 -42.68
C SER A 153 5.19 -26.65 -42.84
N ASP A 154 5.49 -27.20 -44.04
CA ASP A 154 6.83 -27.73 -44.31
C ASP A 154 7.85 -26.59 -44.12
N PRO A 155 8.81 -26.72 -43.18
CA PRO A 155 9.68 -25.61 -42.79
C PRO A 155 10.58 -25.11 -43.94
N ARG A 156 10.69 -25.87 -45.03
CA ARG A 156 11.48 -25.55 -46.23
C ARG A 156 10.68 -24.78 -47.28
N LEU A 157 9.35 -24.72 -47.18
CA LEU A 157 8.54 -23.91 -48.09
C LEU A 157 9.02 -22.47 -48.00
N SER A 158 9.27 -21.84 -49.14
CA SER A 158 9.79 -20.48 -49.19
C SER A 158 8.86 -19.55 -49.92
N PHE A 159 8.79 -18.31 -49.46
CA PHE A 159 8.14 -17.21 -50.14
C PHE A 159 9.07 -15.99 -50.02
N ASN A 160 9.27 -15.26 -51.12
CA ASN A 160 10.25 -14.17 -51.21
C ASN A 160 11.65 -14.49 -50.64
N GLY A 161 12.12 -15.73 -50.83
CA GLY A 161 13.44 -16.17 -50.38
C GLY A 161 13.57 -16.46 -48.88
N VAL A 162 12.48 -16.42 -48.12
CA VAL A 162 12.44 -16.76 -46.69
C VAL A 162 11.62 -18.04 -46.51
N SER A 163 12.17 -19.00 -45.77
CA SER A 163 11.48 -20.26 -45.48
C SER A 163 10.46 -20.12 -44.34
N SER A 164 9.37 -20.89 -44.34
CA SER A 164 8.36 -20.92 -43.28
C SER A 164 8.96 -21.09 -41.88
N GLY A 165 9.95 -21.99 -41.72
CA GLY A 165 10.63 -22.18 -40.44
C GLY A 165 11.38 -20.93 -39.96
N ALA A 166 11.99 -20.18 -40.88
CA ALA A 166 12.65 -18.92 -40.58
C ALA A 166 11.64 -17.82 -40.23
N SER A 167 10.47 -17.81 -40.86
CA SER A 167 9.39 -16.89 -40.51
C SER A 167 8.84 -17.14 -39.12
N PHE A 168 8.62 -18.39 -38.73
CA PHE A 168 8.23 -18.75 -37.36
C PHE A 168 9.30 -18.35 -36.34
N GLN A 169 10.58 -18.56 -36.66
CA GLN A 169 11.67 -18.16 -35.78
C GLN A 169 11.72 -16.63 -35.58
N ARG A 170 11.42 -15.84 -36.63
CA ARG A 170 11.30 -14.38 -36.51
C ARG A 170 10.23 -13.96 -35.51
N VAL A 171 9.10 -14.67 -35.43
CA VAL A 171 8.04 -14.38 -34.45
C VAL A 171 8.54 -14.62 -33.02
N VAL A 172 9.30 -15.70 -32.81
CA VAL A 172 9.86 -16.05 -31.50
C VAL A 172 10.93 -15.05 -31.05
N ASP A 173 11.83 -14.66 -31.94
CA ASP A 173 13.00 -13.83 -31.61
C ASP A 173 12.72 -12.32 -31.65
N ALA A 174 11.56 -11.91 -32.17
CA ALA A 174 11.21 -10.49 -32.30
C ALA A 174 11.17 -9.74 -30.97
N ASN A 175 11.18 -8.41 -31.05
CA ASN A 175 11.00 -7.51 -29.91
C ASN A 175 12.03 -7.76 -28.78
N ASP A 176 13.31 -7.87 -29.17
CA ASP A 176 14.44 -8.16 -28.28
C ASP A 176 14.28 -9.50 -27.53
N GLY A 177 13.78 -10.53 -28.23
CA GLY A 177 13.56 -11.86 -27.67
C GLY A 177 12.29 -12.00 -26.82
N LYS A 178 11.44 -10.97 -26.76
CA LYS A 178 10.11 -11.06 -26.12
C LYS A 178 9.09 -11.82 -26.99
N GLY A 179 9.35 -11.92 -28.29
CA GLY A 179 8.48 -12.51 -29.28
C GLY A 179 7.22 -11.68 -29.57
N ALA A 180 6.27 -12.29 -30.28
CA ALA A 180 4.94 -11.74 -30.53
C ALA A 180 3.85 -12.78 -30.21
N VAL A 181 2.75 -12.33 -29.58
CA VAL A 181 1.60 -13.19 -29.31
C VAL A 181 1.00 -13.59 -30.65
N TYR A 182 0.86 -14.89 -30.89
CA TYR A 182 0.37 -15.40 -32.16
C TYR A 182 -1.07 -15.90 -32.02
N VAL A 183 -2.04 -15.18 -32.58
CA VAL A 183 -3.46 -15.51 -32.41
C VAL A 183 -4.00 -16.10 -33.71
N VAL A 184 -4.67 -17.26 -33.57
CA VAL A 184 -5.23 -18.02 -34.69
C VAL A 184 -6.66 -18.42 -34.40
N SER A 185 -7.47 -18.55 -35.45
CA SER A 185 -8.84 -19.03 -35.35
C SER A 185 -8.89 -20.57 -35.31
N ALA A 186 -9.79 -21.13 -34.49
CA ALA A 186 -9.97 -22.58 -34.41
C ALA A 186 -10.57 -23.22 -35.67
N GLY A 187 -11.31 -22.42 -36.47
CA GLY A 187 -12.03 -22.87 -37.65
C GLY A 187 -13.55 -22.95 -37.44
N ASN A 188 -14.29 -23.07 -38.55
CA ASN A 188 -15.76 -22.95 -38.57
C ASN A 188 -16.45 -24.26 -38.98
N SER A 189 -15.97 -25.41 -38.51
CA SER A 189 -16.46 -26.73 -38.90
C SER A 189 -17.47 -27.36 -37.94
N GLY A 190 -17.59 -26.83 -36.71
CA GLY A 190 -18.38 -27.44 -35.63
C GLY A 190 -17.82 -28.77 -35.10
N GLY A 191 -16.60 -29.15 -35.49
CA GLY A 191 -15.94 -30.38 -35.09
C GLY A 191 -14.68 -30.17 -34.25
N ALA A 192 -14.17 -31.24 -33.65
CA ALA A 192 -12.87 -31.23 -32.99
C ALA A 192 -11.76 -30.88 -34.01
N ILE A 193 -10.80 -30.07 -33.59
CA ILE A 193 -9.64 -29.69 -34.41
C ILE A 193 -8.82 -30.94 -34.72
N ASP A 194 -8.59 -31.19 -36.00
CA ASP A 194 -7.72 -32.26 -36.49
C ASP A 194 -6.45 -31.64 -37.10
N THR A 195 -5.30 -31.92 -36.48
CA THR A 195 -3.99 -31.45 -36.96
C THR A 195 -3.36 -32.37 -38.02
N GLN A 196 -4.07 -33.42 -38.44
CA GLN A 196 -3.68 -34.40 -39.46
C GLN A 196 -2.32 -35.05 -39.19
N GLY A 197 -1.97 -35.21 -37.91
CA GLY A 197 -0.70 -35.80 -37.47
C GLY A 197 0.53 -34.91 -37.68
N ASN A 198 0.33 -33.60 -37.91
CA ASN A 198 1.40 -32.65 -38.13
C ASN A 198 1.16 -31.35 -37.35
N ALA A 199 0.96 -31.44 -36.05
CA ALA A 199 0.64 -30.31 -35.20
C ALA A 199 1.79 -29.29 -35.07
N ILE A 200 1.42 -28.01 -34.97
CA ILE A 200 2.38 -26.92 -34.78
C ILE A 200 3.17 -27.03 -33.47
N TYR A 201 2.56 -27.59 -32.42
CA TYR A 201 3.22 -27.76 -31.11
C TYR A 201 4.38 -28.77 -31.12
N ASP A 202 4.39 -29.74 -32.05
CA ASP A 202 5.46 -30.74 -32.18
C ASP A 202 6.64 -30.21 -32.99
N ARG A 203 6.35 -29.39 -34.01
CA ARG A 203 7.36 -28.88 -34.95
C ARG A 203 7.96 -27.54 -34.53
N HIS A 204 7.16 -26.69 -33.88
CA HIS A 204 7.52 -25.33 -33.48
C HIS A 204 7.08 -25.03 -32.03
N PRO A 205 7.65 -25.75 -31.05
CA PRO A 205 7.21 -25.66 -29.65
C PRO A 205 7.35 -24.25 -29.03
N ASP A 206 8.36 -23.48 -29.44
CA ASP A 206 8.57 -22.12 -28.90
C ASP A 206 7.57 -21.10 -29.46
N LEU A 207 7.19 -21.21 -30.74
CA LEU A 207 6.10 -20.42 -31.31
C LEU A 207 4.77 -20.76 -30.63
N TYR A 208 4.50 -22.06 -30.47
CA TYR A 208 3.27 -22.55 -29.86
C TYR A 208 3.08 -22.04 -28.41
N ARG A 209 4.15 -21.87 -27.63
CA ARG A 209 4.10 -21.28 -26.28
C ARG A 209 3.63 -19.82 -26.24
N MET A 210 3.66 -19.12 -27.38
CA MET A 210 3.18 -17.74 -27.53
C MET A 210 1.82 -17.68 -28.24
N MET A 211 1.24 -18.83 -28.59
CA MET A 211 0.07 -18.93 -29.45
C MET A 211 -1.23 -18.94 -28.64
N LEU A 212 -2.28 -18.29 -29.15
CA LEU A 212 -3.65 -18.36 -28.62
C LEU A 212 -4.57 -18.89 -29.71
N ILE A 213 -5.34 -19.93 -29.39
CA ILE A 213 -6.31 -20.55 -30.28
C ILE A 213 -7.69 -20.05 -29.89
N ALA A 214 -8.29 -19.22 -30.74
CA ALA A 214 -9.59 -18.63 -30.46
C ALA A 214 -10.72 -19.54 -30.95
N VAL A 215 -11.55 -20.01 -30.01
CA VAL A 215 -12.83 -20.66 -30.30
C VAL A 215 -13.97 -19.66 -30.13
N GLY A 216 -15.05 -19.89 -30.86
CA GLY A 216 -16.21 -19.01 -30.85
C GLY A 216 -17.24 -19.40 -29.81
N THR A 217 -17.62 -18.44 -28.97
CA THR A 217 -18.73 -18.58 -28.03
C THR A 217 -19.98 -17.86 -28.52
N THR A 218 -21.15 -18.33 -28.08
CA THR A 218 -22.41 -17.57 -28.09
C THR A 218 -22.40 -16.54 -26.96
N GLU A 219 -23.37 -15.60 -26.95
CA GLU A 219 -23.44 -14.52 -25.95
C GLU A 219 -23.57 -15.02 -24.49
N ASP A 220 -24.05 -16.24 -24.29
CA ASP A 220 -24.14 -16.91 -22.98
C ASP A 220 -22.85 -17.65 -22.58
N GLY A 221 -21.78 -17.52 -23.36
CA GLY A 221 -20.47 -18.15 -23.12
C GLY A 221 -20.41 -19.63 -23.50
N SER A 222 -21.48 -20.21 -24.06
CA SER A 222 -21.49 -21.58 -24.58
C SER A 222 -20.70 -21.66 -25.89
N ILE A 223 -20.18 -22.84 -26.26
CA ILE A 223 -19.52 -23.02 -27.57
C ILE A 223 -20.52 -22.78 -28.71
N HIS A 224 -20.14 -21.98 -29.71
CA HIS A 224 -20.97 -21.76 -30.88
C HIS A 224 -21.00 -23.04 -31.76
N PRO A 225 -22.15 -23.48 -32.31
CA PRO A 225 -22.27 -24.76 -33.01
C PRO A 225 -21.36 -24.93 -34.24
N LEU A 226 -20.96 -23.82 -34.87
CA LEU A 226 -20.03 -23.84 -36.00
C LEU A 226 -18.57 -23.69 -35.58
N SER A 227 -18.27 -23.32 -34.34
CA SER A 227 -16.88 -23.23 -33.90
C SER A 227 -16.25 -24.61 -33.84
N SER A 228 -15.09 -24.77 -34.46
CA SER A 228 -14.21 -25.88 -34.13
C SER A 228 -13.71 -25.75 -32.68
N TYR A 229 -13.26 -26.86 -32.07
CA TYR A 229 -12.88 -26.91 -30.65
C TYR A 229 -11.73 -27.91 -30.39
N PRO A 230 -11.00 -27.84 -29.27
CA PRO A 230 -9.75 -28.60 -29.08
C PRO A 230 -9.93 -30.12 -28.95
N GLY A 231 -11.09 -30.58 -28.49
CA GLY A 231 -11.38 -32.01 -28.38
C GLY A 231 -10.54 -32.68 -27.28
N ASP A 232 -10.13 -33.93 -27.49
CA ASP A 232 -9.31 -34.70 -26.52
C ASP A 232 -7.83 -34.27 -26.45
N ASP A 233 -7.36 -33.40 -27.36
CA ASP A 233 -5.96 -32.98 -27.40
C ASP A 233 -5.65 -31.96 -26.30
N SER A 234 -5.02 -32.40 -25.21
CA SER A 234 -4.67 -31.55 -24.07
C SER A 234 -3.76 -30.39 -24.45
N ARG A 235 -2.92 -30.53 -25.50
CA ARG A 235 -2.07 -29.45 -25.98
C ARG A 235 -2.91 -28.38 -26.66
N LEU A 236 -3.93 -28.76 -27.41
CA LEU A 236 -4.86 -27.75 -27.95
C LEU A 236 -5.67 -27.09 -26.82
N GLN A 237 -6.14 -27.86 -25.83
CA GLN A 237 -6.87 -27.32 -24.67
C GLN A 237 -6.04 -26.30 -23.89
N GLU A 238 -4.74 -26.55 -23.68
CA GLU A 238 -3.80 -25.69 -22.94
C GLU A 238 -3.69 -24.27 -23.52
N ARG A 239 -3.94 -24.10 -24.83
CA ARG A 239 -3.75 -22.81 -25.55
C ARG A 239 -5.04 -22.27 -26.16
N THR A 240 -6.17 -22.92 -25.89
CA THR A 240 -7.48 -22.51 -26.40
C THR A 240 -8.18 -21.59 -25.42
N VAL A 241 -8.78 -20.53 -25.95
CA VAL A 241 -9.62 -19.60 -25.19
C VAL A 241 -10.84 -19.19 -26.03
N GLY A 242 -12.00 -19.08 -25.39
CA GLY A 242 -13.25 -18.67 -26.02
C GLY A 242 -13.39 -17.16 -26.14
N ALA A 243 -13.97 -16.69 -27.23
CA ALA A 243 -14.44 -15.32 -27.37
C ALA A 243 -15.64 -15.28 -28.32
N GLU A 244 -16.43 -14.21 -28.26
CA GLU A 244 -17.68 -14.08 -29.01
C GLU A 244 -17.49 -14.41 -30.51
N TYR A 245 -18.35 -15.29 -31.05
CA TYR A 245 -18.26 -15.76 -32.44
C TYR A 245 -18.70 -14.70 -33.47
N ALA A 246 -19.39 -13.65 -33.04
CA ALA A 246 -19.96 -12.65 -33.93
C ALA A 246 -19.61 -11.23 -33.48
N ASN A 247 -19.42 -10.34 -34.46
CA ASN A 247 -19.36 -8.90 -34.26
C ASN A 247 -20.56 -8.28 -34.98
N ARG A 248 -21.59 -7.94 -34.19
CA ARG A 248 -22.86 -7.40 -34.71
C ARG A 248 -22.72 -6.03 -35.36
N GLN A 249 -21.69 -5.24 -35.01
CA GLN A 249 -21.48 -3.91 -35.59
C GLN A 249 -20.91 -4.01 -37.02
N GLU A 250 -20.10 -5.03 -37.27
CA GLU A 250 -19.47 -5.30 -38.57
C GLU A 250 -20.25 -6.32 -39.41
N GLU A 251 -21.42 -6.78 -38.90
CA GLU A 251 -22.25 -7.83 -39.51
C GLU A 251 -21.46 -9.11 -39.85
N ALA A 252 -20.45 -9.44 -39.05
CA ALA A 252 -19.51 -10.54 -39.30
C ALA A 252 -19.61 -11.63 -38.24
N GLN A 253 -19.39 -12.89 -38.64
CA GLN A 253 -19.39 -14.04 -37.75
C GLN A 253 -18.36 -15.09 -38.19
N GLY A 254 -17.74 -15.76 -37.23
CA GLY A 254 -16.65 -16.71 -37.47
C GLY A 254 -15.66 -16.71 -36.31
N THR A 255 -14.92 -17.80 -36.16
CA THR A 255 -13.75 -17.86 -35.26
C THR A 255 -12.66 -16.85 -35.64
N SER A 256 -12.70 -16.28 -36.86
CA SER A 256 -11.87 -15.14 -37.25
C SER A 256 -12.16 -13.87 -36.44
N ILE A 257 -13.42 -13.67 -36.04
CA ILE A 257 -13.85 -12.58 -35.15
C ILE A 257 -13.44 -12.86 -33.71
N SER A 258 -13.57 -14.11 -33.25
CA SER A 258 -13.08 -14.53 -31.94
C SER A 258 -11.57 -14.31 -31.82
N ALA A 259 -10.79 -14.67 -32.85
CA ALA A 259 -9.34 -14.42 -32.91
C ALA A 259 -9.01 -12.92 -32.91
N ALA A 260 -9.79 -12.10 -33.62
CA ALA A 260 -9.65 -10.66 -33.59
C ALA A 260 -9.88 -10.10 -32.16
N ARG A 261 -10.90 -10.56 -31.46
CA ARG A 261 -11.17 -10.17 -30.07
C ARG A 261 -10.05 -10.58 -29.12
N VAL A 262 -9.57 -11.82 -29.22
CA VAL A 262 -8.44 -12.30 -28.42
C VAL A 262 -7.16 -11.50 -28.71
N SER A 263 -6.95 -11.08 -29.96
CA SER A 263 -5.83 -10.20 -30.35
C SER A 263 -5.92 -8.82 -29.71
N GLU A 264 -7.12 -8.25 -29.60
CA GLU A 264 -7.36 -7.00 -28.87
C GLU A 264 -6.98 -7.14 -27.39
N TYR A 265 -7.42 -8.22 -26.74
CA TYR A 265 -7.12 -8.47 -25.32
C TYR A 265 -5.62 -8.66 -25.07
N ALA A 266 -4.95 -9.45 -25.91
CA ALA A 266 -3.50 -9.61 -25.85
C ALA A 266 -2.77 -8.27 -26.05
N ALA A 267 -3.26 -7.41 -26.95
CA ALA A 267 -2.71 -6.08 -27.15
C ALA A 267 -2.91 -5.19 -25.92
N GLY A 268 -4.05 -5.28 -25.23
CA GLY A 268 -4.30 -4.60 -23.95
C GLY A 268 -3.28 -4.99 -22.86
N ILE A 269 -3.05 -6.29 -22.68
CA ILE A 269 -2.08 -6.80 -21.68
C ILE A 269 -0.65 -6.31 -22.01
N VAL A 270 -0.23 -6.43 -23.27
CA VAL A 270 1.11 -6.00 -23.69
C VAL A 270 1.26 -4.48 -23.64
N ALA A 271 0.20 -3.73 -23.89
CA ALA A 271 0.19 -2.27 -23.82
C ALA A 271 0.41 -1.79 -22.40
N GLN A 272 -0.31 -2.40 -21.45
CA GLN A 272 -0.20 -2.10 -20.03
C GLN A 272 1.18 -2.51 -19.49
N TRP A 273 1.68 -3.68 -19.92
CA TRP A 273 2.96 -4.23 -19.44
C TRP A 273 3.90 -4.64 -20.58
N PRO A 274 4.56 -3.68 -21.26
CA PRO A 274 5.39 -3.98 -22.45
C PRO A 274 6.66 -4.78 -22.16
N HIS A 275 6.96 -5.01 -20.88
CA HIS A 275 8.06 -5.84 -20.42
C HIS A 275 7.75 -7.34 -20.45
N LEU A 276 6.48 -7.72 -20.38
CA LEU A 276 6.07 -9.11 -20.50
C LEU A 276 6.48 -9.64 -21.86
N THR A 277 6.95 -10.88 -21.87
CA THR A 277 7.12 -11.68 -23.08
C THR A 277 5.76 -12.05 -23.67
N ALA A 278 5.72 -12.39 -24.95
CA ALA A 278 4.51 -12.90 -25.59
C ALA A 278 4.00 -14.18 -24.90
N ARG A 279 4.91 -15.01 -24.38
CA ARG A 279 4.57 -16.18 -23.58
C ARG A 279 3.84 -15.80 -22.29
N GLU A 280 4.35 -14.85 -21.52
CA GLU A 280 3.72 -14.41 -20.27
C GLU A 280 2.37 -13.73 -20.52
N ALA A 281 2.30 -12.83 -21.52
CA ALA A 281 1.06 -12.12 -21.84
C ALA A 281 -0.04 -13.07 -22.31
N SER A 282 0.30 -14.05 -23.17
CA SER A 282 -0.67 -15.05 -23.64
C SER A 282 -1.06 -16.04 -22.55
N GLN A 283 -0.11 -16.48 -21.72
CA GLN A 283 -0.41 -17.34 -20.58
C GLN A 283 -1.32 -16.63 -19.58
N ARG A 284 -1.11 -15.33 -19.34
CA ARG A 284 -1.98 -14.54 -18.45
C ARG A 284 -3.43 -14.57 -18.89
N LEU A 285 -3.70 -14.34 -20.18
CA LEU A 285 -5.07 -14.37 -20.70
C LEU A 285 -5.73 -15.75 -20.58
N LEU A 286 -4.92 -16.82 -20.65
CA LEU A 286 -5.38 -18.20 -20.48
C LEU A 286 -5.67 -18.50 -19.00
N ASP A 287 -4.76 -18.13 -18.09
CA ASP A 287 -4.89 -18.39 -16.65
C ASP A 287 -6.07 -17.67 -16.01
N THR A 288 -6.48 -16.53 -16.58
CA THR A 288 -7.61 -15.73 -16.09
C THR A 288 -8.90 -15.95 -16.88
N ALA A 289 -8.93 -16.89 -17.81
CA ALA A 289 -10.15 -17.20 -18.56
C ALA A 289 -11.24 -17.72 -17.61
N ARG A 290 -12.48 -17.26 -17.81
CA ARG A 290 -13.61 -17.65 -16.97
C ARG A 290 -14.04 -19.07 -17.24
N GLN A 291 -14.26 -19.80 -16.15
CA GLN A 291 -14.74 -21.19 -16.14
C GLN A 291 -16.08 -21.33 -15.40
N ASP A 292 -16.86 -20.25 -15.35
CA ASP A 292 -18.17 -20.21 -14.68
C ASP A 292 -19.30 -20.86 -15.49
N ASN A 293 -19.09 -21.08 -16.79
CA ASN A 293 -20.02 -21.79 -17.67
C ASN A 293 -20.30 -23.24 -17.19
N GLU A 294 -21.55 -23.71 -17.34
CA GLU A 294 -21.98 -25.06 -16.94
C GLU A 294 -21.13 -26.19 -17.54
N LEU A 295 -20.53 -25.99 -18.72
CA LEU A 295 -19.62 -26.97 -19.34
C LEU A 295 -18.47 -27.37 -18.41
N PHE A 296 -17.95 -26.46 -17.59
CA PHE A 296 -16.87 -26.74 -16.64
C PHE A 296 -17.33 -27.55 -15.41
N GLN A 297 -18.64 -27.74 -15.23
CA GLN A 297 -19.20 -28.54 -14.13
C GLN A 297 -19.45 -30.01 -14.53
N HIS A 298 -19.25 -30.36 -15.81
CA HIS A 298 -19.54 -31.69 -16.34
C HIS A 298 -18.28 -32.43 -16.81
N ASN A 299 -18.09 -33.66 -16.33
CA ASN A 299 -16.98 -34.54 -16.72
C ASN A 299 -17.50 -35.74 -17.54
N SER A 300 -18.08 -35.44 -18.70
CA SER A 300 -18.75 -36.43 -19.56
C SER A 300 -18.31 -36.36 -21.03
N CYS A 301 -17.28 -35.57 -21.32
CA CYS A 301 -16.78 -35.35 -22.67
C CYS A 301 -15.52 -36.20 -22.96
N GLY A 302 -15.05 -36.12 -24.20
CA GLY A 302 -13.92 -36.90 -24.71
C GLY A 302 -14.24 -38.36 -25.02
N GLU A 303 -13.33 -39.05 -25.69
CA GLU A 303 -13.49 -40.46 -26.10
C GLU A 303 -13.77 -41.40 -24.92
N THR A 304 -13.20 -41.08 -23.75
CA THR A 304 -13.35 -41.85 -22.51
C THR A 304 -14.60 -41.49 -21.71
N GLY A 305 -15.27 -40.38 -22.05
CA GLY A 305 -16.42 -39.86 -21.32
C GLY A 305 -16.10 -39.38 -19.90
N THR A 306 -14.83 -39.06 -19.60
CA THR A 306 -14.39 -38.58 -18.28
C THR A 306 -13.76 -37.20 -18.31
N LEU A 307 -13.58 -36.61 -19.49
CA LEU A 307 -12.95 -35.31 -19.63
C LEU A 307 -13.96 -34.20 -19.29
N ASN A 308 -13.45 -33.12 -18.71
CA ASN A 308 -14.21 -31.92 -18.45
C ASN A 308 -14.71 -31.29 -19.76
N CYS A 309 -16.02 -31.06 -19.86
CA CYS A 309 -16.62 -30.55 -21.09
C CYS A 309 -16.21 -29.10 -21.39
N GLY A 310 -15.95 -28.29 -20.36
CA GLY A 310 -15.38 -26.95 -20.52
C GLY A 310 -14.00 -27.00 -21.16
N ALA A 311 -13.09 -27.84 -20.64
CA ALA A 311 -11.78 -28.05 -21.25
C ALA A 311 -11.87 -28.59 -22.68
N TYR A 312 -12.75 -29.56 -22.93
CA TYR A 312 -12.94 -30.19 -24.24
C TYR A 312 -13.41 -29.20 -25.32
N TYR A 313 -14.31 -28.26 -24.99
CA TYR A 313 -14.88 -27.31 -25.95
C TYR A 313 -14.19 -25.93 -25.95
N LEU A 314 -13.85 -25.41 -24.78
CA LEU A 314 -13.38 -24.03 -24.57
C LEU A 314 -11.92 -23.94 -24.13
N GLY A 315 -11.25 -25.06 -23.88
CA GLY A 315 -9.88 -25.08 -23.38
C GLY A 315 -9.77 -24.46 -21.99
N GLN A 316 -9.12 -23.31 -21.89
CA GLN A 316 -8.92 -22.63 -20.62
C GLN A 316 -10.17 -21.87 -20.13
N GLY A 317 -11.16 -21.64 -20.99
CA GLY A 317 -12.38 -20.91 -20.64
C GLY A 317 -12.68 -19.77 -21.61
N GLU A 318 -13.62 -18.91 -21.24
CA GLU A 318 -13.91 -17.69 -22.00
C GLU A 318 -12.97 -16.56 -21.60
N ALA A 319 -12.43 -15.82 -22.58
CA ALA A 319 -11.46 -14.77 -22.35
C ALA A 319 -12.05 -13.65 -21.49
N ASP A 320 -11.34 -13.33 -20.40
CA ASP A 320 -11.71 -12.24 -19.49
C ASP A 320 -10.52 -11.30 -19.33
N VAL A 321 -10.61 -10.17 -20.04
CA VAL A 321 -9.55 -9.17 -20.04
C VAL A 321 -9.50 -8.37 -18.74
N ASP A 322 -10.63 -8.21 -18.05
CA ASP A 322 -10.66 -7.49 -16.78
C ASP A 322 -9.92 -8.31 -15.71
N ALA A 323 -10.16 -9.62 -15.65
CA ALA A 323 -9.40 -10.54 -14.80
C ALA A 323 -7.91 -10.61 -15.21
N ALA A 324 -7.62 -10.62 -16.52
CA ALA A 324 -6.25 -10.59 -17.02
C ALA A 324 -5.50 -9.32 -16.58
N LEU A 325 -6.17 -8.18 -16.56
CA LEU A 325 -5.64 -6.88 -16.14
C LEU A 325 -5.65 -6.68 -14.62
N ALA A 326 -6.40 -7.47 -13.86
CA ALA A 326 -6.40 -7.41 -12.40
C ALA A 326 -5.07 -7.90 -11.78
N PRO A 327 -4.72 -7.42 -10.57
CA PRO A 327 -3.59 -7.95 -9.81
C PRO A 327 -3.79 -9.43 -9.44
N GLU A 328 -2.69 -10.17 -9.34
CA GLU A 328 -2.69 -11.56 -8.87
C GLU A 328 -1.75 -11.73 -7.68
N GLY A 329 -2.22 -12.45 -6.68
CA GLY A 329 -1.44 -12.74 -5.49
C GLY A 329 -1.20 -11.51 -4.62
N GLU A 330 -0.14 -11.57 -3.82
CA GLU A 330 0.24 -10.51 -2.90
C GLU A 330 0.90 -9.35 -3.65
N LEU A 331 0.41 -8.14 -3.42
CA LEU A 331 1.00 -6.92 -3.97
C LEU A 331 2.11 -6.42 -3.06
N VAL A 332 3.22 -6.04 -3.67
CA VAL A 332 4.42 -5.60 -2.98
C VAL A 332 4.70 -4.14 -3.28
N VAL A 333 4.94 -3.36 -2.24
CA VAL A 333 5.45 -1.99 -2.32
C VAL A 333 6.97 -2.05 -2.36
N SER A 334 7.57 -1.81 -3.52
CA SER A 334 9.03 -1.82 -3.62
C SER A 334 9.64 -0.58 -2.94
N GLN A 335 10.60 -0.82 -2.06
CA GLN A 335 11.42 0.22 -1.42
C GLN A 335 12.79 0.37 -2.11
N SER A 336 13.05 -0.48 -3.11
CA SER A 336 14.34 -0.60 -3.76
C SER A 336 14.36 0.06 -5.14
N GLN A 337 15.53 0.05 -5.79
CA GLN A 337 15.71 0.59 -7.15
C GLN A 337 15.30 -0.42 -8.23
N ARG A 338 15.13 -1.70 -7.88
CA ARG A 338 14.75 -2.78 -8.80
C ARG A 338 13.65 -3.64 -8.21
N ILE A 339 12.69 -4.06 -9.04
CA ILE A 339 11.58 -4.93 -8.62
C ILE A 339 12.09 -6.29 -8.10
N SER A 340 13.15 -6.81 -8.71
CA SER A 340 13.76 -8.10 -8.33
C SER A 340 14.36 -8.12 -6.92
N GLU A 341 14.57 -6.95 -6.31
CA GLU A 341 15.06 -6.82 -4.93
C GLU A 341 13.93 -6.93 -3.90
N GLY A 342 12.67 -7.09 -4.36
CA GLY A 342 11.50 -7.25 -3.52
C GLY A 342 11.00 -5.93 -2.91
N GLY A 343 10.33 -6.06 -1.78
CA GLY A 343 9.70 -4.98 -1.04
C GLY A 343 8.84 -5.55 0.08
N GLU A 344 7.99 -4.69 0.63
CA GLU A 344 7.07 -5.06 1.69
C GLU A 344 5.66 -5.28 1.13
N SER A 345 4.90 -6.18 1.74
CA SER A 345 3.51 -6.42 1.36
C SER A 345 2.68 -5.14 1.51
N ALA A 346 1.89 -4.80 0.49
CA ALA A 346 0.97 -3.68 0.53
C ALA A 346 -0.11 -3.87 1.60
N ASP A 347 -0.58 -5.11 1.79
CA ASP A 347 -1.63 -5.45 2.75
C ASP A 347 -1.13 -5.39 4.20
N SER A 348 0.13 -5.76 4.46
CA SER A 348 0.72 -5.63 5.79
C SER A 348 1.34 -4.25 6.06
N SER A 349 1.35 -3.36 5.07
CA SER A 349 1.88 -2.01 5.21
C SER A 349 0.82 -1.08 5.78
N PHE A 350 1.02 -0.66 7.03
CA PHE A 350 0.10 0.25 7.71
C PHE A 350 0.83 1.26 8.60
N MET A 351 0.15 2.34 8.92
CA MET A 351 0.59 3.35 9.87
C MET A 351 -0.54 3.62 10.86
N GLN A 352 -0.27 3.38 12.14
CA GLN A 352 -1.18 3.67 13.24
C GLN A 352 -0.73 4.95 13.94
N LEU A 353 -1.47 6.02 13.71
CA LEU A 353 -1.15 7.36 14.16
C LEU A 353 -1.65 7.62 15.59
N SER A 354 -0.84 8.27 16.42
CA SER A 354 -1.32 8.84 17.69
C SER A 354 -2.15 10.11 17.43
N GLY A 355 -2.85 10.61 18.44
CA GLY A 355 -3.59 11.88 18.36
C GLY A 355 -2.72 13.07 17.97
N ALA A 356 -1.40 12.99 18.19
CA ALA A 356 -0.46 14.07 17.86
C ALA A 356 -0.39 14.44 16.38
N TYR A 357 -0.70 13.49 15.49
CA TYR A 357 -0.68 13.65 14.03
C TYR A 357 -1.99 14.20 13.47
N GLY A 358 -3.08 14.14 14.24
CA GLY A 358 -4.43 14.46 13.79
C GLY A 358 -4.76 13.91 12.40
N ASN A 359 -5.17 14.79 11.49
CA ASN A 359 -5.51 14.44 10.09
C ASN A 359 -4.38 14.69 9.08
N ALA A 360 -3.17 15.07 9.50
CA ALA A 360 -2.14 15.63 8.62
C ALA A 360 -1.69 14.66 7.50
N VAL A 361 -1.45 13.38 7.85
CA VAL A 361 -0.99 12.38 6.87
C VAL A 361 -2.09 12.08 5.86
N ALA A 362 -3.30 11.80 6.33
CA ALA A 362 -4.45 11.48 5.47
C ALA A 362 -4.84 12.64 4.55
N ALA A 363 -4.78 13.88 5.04
CA ALA A 363 -5.14 15.08 4.27
C ALA A 363 -4.07 15.47 3.23
N SER A 364 -2.85 14.94 3.32
CA SER A 364 -1.72 15.37 2.47
C SER A 364 -1.73 14.82 1.04
N GLY A 365 -2.40 13.70 0.79
CA GLY A 365 -2.34 12.97 -0.49
C GLY A 365 -0.95 12.42 -0.85
N VAL A 366 0.02 12.47 0.08
CA VAL A 366 1.43 12.12 -0.20
C VAL A 366 1.60 10.65 -0.59
N LEU A 367 0.67 9.80 -0.16
CA LEU A 367 0.61 8.36 -0.40
C LEU A 367 -0.45 7.95 -1.46
N ASP A 368 -0.93 8.91 -2.25
CA ASP A 368 -1.83 8.63 -3.38
C ASP A 368 -1.05 8.06 -4.58
N ASN A 369 -1.65 7.17 -5.37
CA ASN A 369 -1.02 6.63 -6.58
C ASN A 369 0.40 6.09 -6.33
N VAL A 370 0.53 5.23 -5.32
CA VAL A 370 1.76 4.48 -5.08
C VAL A 370 1.73 3.24 -5.95
N ALA A 371 2.79 3.03 -6.72
CA ALA A 371 2.94 1.83 -7.53
C ALA A 371 3.25 0.61 -6.65
N VAL A 372 2.41 -0.41 -6.77
CA VAL A 372 2.57 -1.72 -6.17
C VAL A 372 2.71 -2.76 -7.26
N PHE A 373 3.47 -3.82 -6.98
CA PHE A 373 3.87 -4.80 -7.96
C PHE A 373 3.43 -6.19 -7.57
N ASP A 374 2.96 -6.97 -8.53
CA ASP A 374 2.71 -8.39 -8.32
C ASP A 374 3.94 -9.25 -8.63
N ALA A 375 3.78 -10.58 -8.55
CA ALA A 375 4.85 -11.54 -8.82
C ALA A 375 5.44 -11.47 -10.25
N LEU A 376 4.68 -10.96 -11.22
CA LEU A 376 5.12 -10.78 -12.61
C LEU A 376 5.81 -9.41 -12.81
N GLY A 377 5.86 -8.57 -11.78
CA GLY A 377 6.40 -7.21 -11.86
C GLY A 377 5.45 -6.24 -12.58
N ARG A 378 4.17 -6.58 -12.68
CA ARG A 378 3.11 -5.72 -13.21
C ARG A 378 2.79 -4.63 -12.18
N ASP A 379 2.77 -3.38 -12.62
CA ASP A 379 2.50 -2.23 -11.76
C ASP A 379 1.02 -1.85 -11.70
N TYR A 380 0.57 -1.57 -10.48
CA TYR A 380 -0.77 -1.15 -10.11
C TYR A 380 -0.69 0.10 -9.24
N GLN A 381 -1.71 0.95 -9.27
CA GLN A 381 -1.75 2.16 -8.45
C GLN A 381 -2.64 1.92 -7.23
N LEU A 382 -2.08 2.13 -6.03
CA LEU A 382 -2.79 1.99 -4.76
C LEU A 382 -2.71 3.29 -3.96
N ASN A 383 -3.79 3.65 -3.26
CA ASN A 383 -3.77 4.72 -2.27
C ASN A 383 -3.40 4.14 -0.89
N LEU A 384 -2.12 4.25 -0.52
CA LEU A 384 -1.64 3.82 0.79
C LEU A 384 -1.98 4.80 1.91
N GLY A 385 -2.49 5.99 1.59
CA GLY A 385 -3.01 6.94 2.59
C GLY A 385 -4.17 6.36 3.38
N LEU A 386 -4.95 5.45 2.79
CA LEU A 386 -6.02 4.72 3.48
C LEU A 386 -5.50 3.78 4.58
N HIS A 387 -4.23 3.39 4.51
CA HIS A 387 -3.57 2.54 5.50
C HIS A 387 -2.91 3.34 6.64
N ALA A 388 -2.99 4.68 6.58
CA ALA A 388 -2.61 5.57 7.68
C ALA A 388 -3.85 5.96 8.49
N GLN A 389 -4.08 5.25 9.60
CA GLN A 389 -5.30 5.36 10.41
C GLN A 389 -4.96 5.85 11.82
N PRO A 390 -5.84 6.66 12.46
CA PRO A 390 -5.68 6.98 13.87
C PRO A 390 -5.84 5.71 14.72
N ARG A 391 -5.03 5.57 15.79
CA ARG A 391 -5.04 4.41 16.69
C ARG A 391 -6.41 4.16 17.30
N THR A 392 -7.02 5.21 17.83
CA THR A 392 -8.32 5.17 18.47
C THR A 392 -9.26 6.14 17.79
N ARG A 393 -10.48 5.69 17.49
CA ARG A 393 -11.55 6.58 17.05
C ARG A 393 -12.01 7.43 18.23
N ARG A 394 -12.29 8.71 17.99
CA ARG A 394 -12.71 9.66 19.03
C ARG A 394 -13.90 9.18 19.88
N ALA A 395 -14.92 8.60 19.25
CA ALA A 395 -16.09 8.09 19.97
C ALA A 395 -15.75 6.93 20.93
N ILE A 396 -14.81 6.06 20.55
CA ILE A 396 -14.32 4.97 21.39
C ILE A 396 -13.51 5.56 22.54
N GLN A 397 -12.56 6.46 22.24
CA GLN A 397 -11.73 7.13 23.25
C GLN A 397 -12.58 7.84 24.32
N LEU A 398 -13.60 8.60 23.90
CA LEU A 398 -14.48 9.32 24.83
C LEU A 398 -15.32 8.36 25.68
N ARG A 399 -15.84 7.29 25.09
CA ARG A 399 -16.56 6.24 25.82
C ARG A 399 -15.66 5.61 26.87
N ASP A 400 -14.43 5.26 26.49
CA ASP A 400 -13.48 4.59 27.39
C ASP A 400 -13.05 5.55 28.53
N GLN A 401 -12.87 6.84 28.25
CA GLN A 401 -12.65 7.88 29.28
C GLN A 401 -13.83 7.98 30.26
N MET A 402 -15.06 8.00 29.76
CA MET A 402 -16.25 8.02 30.60
C MET A 402 -16.40 6.72 31.40
N GLU A 403 -16.07 5.57 30.81
CA GLU A 403 -16.06 4.30 31.51
C GLU A 403 -15.02 4.30 32.64
N GLN A 404 -13.78 4.73 32.37
CA GLN A 404 -12.74 4.89 33.38
C GLN A 404 -13.18 5.85 34.51
N LEU A 405 -13.86 6.95 34.17
CA LEU A 405 -14.42 7.88 35.16
C LEU A 405 -15.56 7.25 35.98
N SER A 406 -16.40 6.40 35.38
CA SER A 406 -17.45 5.66 36.10
C SER A 406 -16.83 4.71 37.13
N GLN A 407 -15.72 4.09 36.72
CA GLN A 407 -14.97 3.16 37.54
C GLN A 407 -14.17 3.88 38.62
N ALA A 408 -13.80 5.16 38.44
CA ALA A 408 -13.14 5.97 39.48
C ALA A 408 -13.97 6.19 40.76
N SER A 409 -15.23 5.72 40.81
CA SER A 409 -15.99 5.61 42.05
C SER A 409 -15.38 4.56 43.00
N ALA A 410 -15.46 4.80 44.32
CA ALA A 410 -14.82 3.99 45.36
C ALA A 410 -15.22 2.49 45.37
N TYR A 411 -16.25 2.10 44.62
CA TYR A 411 -16.76 0.72 44.54
C TYR A 411 -16.23 -0.05 43.32
N ALA A 412 -15.77 0.63 42.26
CA ALA A 412 -15.32 0.01 41.01
C ALA A 412 -13.80 0.15 40.77
N LYS A 413 -13.17 1.18 41.33
CA LYS A 413 -11.71 1.33 41.41
C LYS A 413 -11.32 1.38 42.88
N GLN A 414 -10.80 0.26 43.39
CA GLN A 414 -10.36 0.18 44.77
C GLN A 414 -8.92 0.64 44.86
N THR A 415 -8.71 1.89 45.28
CA THR A 415 -7.38 2.39 45.63
C THR A 415 -7.04 1.98 47.05
N GLN A 416 -6.08 1.08 47.21
CA GLN A 416 -5.55 0.69 48.51
C GLN A 416 -4.20 1.37 48.73
N SER A 417 -4.03 2.03 49.86
CA SER A 417 -2.75 2.57 50.30
C SER A 417 -2.31 1.88 51.58
N ILE A 418 -1.08 1.38 51.62
CA ILE A 418 -0.44 0.83 52.81
C ILE A 418 0.74 1.73 53.13
N GLU A 419 0.72 2.32 54.32
CA GLU A 419 1.81 3.15 54.84
C GLU A 419 2.53 2.43 55.97
N GLN A 420 3.85 2.29 55.85
CA GLN A 420 4.71 1.69 56.87
C GLN A 420 5.95 2.57 57.10
N GLY A 421 5.84 3.51 58.05
CA GLY A 421 6.92 4.44 58.39
C GLY A 421 7.26 5.38 57.24
N HIS A 422 8.42 5.18 56.63
CA HIS A 422 8.96 5.98 55.53
C HIS A 422 8.53 5.51 54.15
N TYR A 423 7.65 4.51 54.08
CA TYR A 423 7.23 3.85 52.86
C TYR A 423 5.72 3.93 52.69
N ARG A 424 5.28 4.22 51.47
CA ARG A 424 3.87 4.19 51.07
C ARG A 424 3.75 3.38 49.79
N PHE A 425 2.83 2.43 49.77
CA PHE A 425 2.46 1.68 48.58
C PHE A 425 1.00 1.92 48.25
N THR A 426 0.72 2.40 47.04
CA THR A 426 -0.62 2.67 46.53
C THR A 426 -0.88 1.77 45.32
N SER A 427 -1.99 1.03 45.32
CA SER A 427 -2.45 0.23 44.17
C SER A 427 -3.88 0.61 43.83
N SER A 428 -4.18 0.79 42.55
CA SER A 428 -5.52 1.02 42.03
C SER A 428 -5.91 -0.17 41.16
N ASN A 429 -7.00 -0.86 41.52
CA ASN A 429 -7.46 -2.05 40.80
C ASN A 429 -8.89 -1.83 40.27
N ASN A 430 -9.24 -2.45 39.14
CA ASN A 430 -10.61 -2.46 38.63
C ASN A 430 -11.51 -3.44 39.43
N SER A 431 -12.79 -3.50 39.09
CA SER A 431 -13.77 -4.37 39.75
C SER A 431 -13.54 -5.87 39.53
N MET A 432 -12.74 -6.24 38.53
CA MET A 432 -12.31 -7.62 38.25
C MET A 432 -11.03 -8.01 39.00
N GLY A 433 -10.36 -7.05 39.63
CA GLY A 433 -9.12 -7.25 40.39
C GLY A 433 -7.84 -6.99 39.60
N ASP A 434 -7.93 -6.52 38.35
CA ASP A 434 -6.75 -6.17 37.55
C ASP A 434 -6.13 -4.88 38.09
N VAL A 435 -4.80 -4.86 38.19
CA VAL A 435 -4.04 -3.70 38.66
C VAL A 435 -3.94 -2.67 37.52
N LEU A 436 -4.61 -1.53 37.67
CA LEU A 436 -4.58 -0.43 36.70
C LEU A 436 -3.32 0.43 36.89
N SER A 437 -2.96 0.68 38.15
CA SER A 437 -1.73 1.39 38.49
C SER A 437 -1.23 1.01 39.88
N SER A 438 0.09 1.08 40.06
CA SER A 438 0.76 0.89 41.33
C SER A 438 1.88 1.92 41.50
N ARG A 439 2.09 2.36 42.74
CA ARG A 439 3.10 3.33 43.12
C ARG A 439 3.68 2.99 44.47
N PHE A 440 5.00 2.98 44.56
CA PHE A 440 5.75 2.90 45.80
C PHE A 440 6.47 4.24 46.00
N ASP A 441 6.28 4.89 47.14
CA ASP A 441 7.08 6.03 47.58
C ASP A 441 7.89 5.63 48.80
N GLY A 442 9.18 5.95 48.82
CA GLY A 442 10.08 5.69 49.93
C GLY A 442 11.02 6.86 50.20
N THR A 443 11.25 7.19 51.48
CA THR A 443 12.26 8.18 51.88
C THR A 443 13.51 7.49 52.45
N PHE A 444 14.66 7.72 51.83
CA PHE A 444 15.94 7.12 52.18
C PHE A 444 16.94 8.24 52.55
N GLY A 445 17.01 8.57 53.85
CA GLY A 445 17.66 9.81 54.28
C GLY A 445 16.86 11.01 53.75
N ASP A 446 17.55 11.94 53.09
CA ASP A 446 16.90 13.10 52.46
C ASP A 446 16.33 12.78 51.07
N VAL A 447 16.64 11.61 50.50
CA VAL A 447 16.24 11.27 49.12
C VAL A 447 14.85 10.65 49.10
N GLN A 448 13.99 11.13 48.22
CA GLN A 448 12.70 10.50 47.92
C GLN A 448 12.82 9.65 46.65
N LEU A 449 12.37 8.41 46.71
CA LEU A 449 12.31 7.48 45.59
C LEU A 449 10.85 7.09 45.37
N SER A 450 10.35 7.28 44.16
CA SER A 450 9.05 6.78 43.72
C SER A 450 9.25 5.75 42.61
N ALA A 451 8.72 4.55 42.74
CA ALA A 451 8.63 3.56 41.66
C ALA A 451 7.16 3.40 41.27
N PHE A 452 6.85 3.28 39.99
CA PHE A 452 5.48 3.24 39.51
C PHE A 452 5.31 2.29 38.32
N SER A 453 4.10 1.75 38.20
CA SER A 453 3.65 0.97 37.04
C SER A 453 2.20 1.32 36.74
N PHE A 454 1.83 1.48 35.48
CA PHE A 454 0.43 1.70 35.07
C PHE A 454 0.17 1.14 33.67
N ALA A 455 -1.07 0.76 33.38
CA ALA A 455 -1.47 0.42 32.01
C ALA A 455 -1.42 1.69 31.14
N GLY A 456 -0.92 1.60 29.91
CA GLY A 456 -0.57 2.78 29.12
C GLY A 456 -1.75 3.70 28.78
N ASP A 457 -2.97 3.16 28.80
CA ASP A 457 -4.24 3.85 28.63
C ASP A 457 -4.76 4.53 29.91
N GLN A 458 -4.06 4.38 31.04
CA GLN A 458 -4.35 5.02 32.32
C GLN A 458 -3.58 6.33 32.50
N PRO A 459 -4.05 7.23 33.37
CA PRO A 459 -3.33 8.45 33.72
C PRO A 459 -2.02 8.11 34.45
N ASP A 460 -0.93 8.83 34.10
CA ASP A 460 0.36 8.68 34.79
C ASP A 460 0.22 9.06 36.28
N PRO A 461 0.48 8.14 37.22
CA PRO A 461 0.38 8.40 38.67
C PRO A 461 1.40 9.43 39.19
N MET A 462 2.36 9.85 38.36
CA MET A 462 3.37 10.87 38.64
C MET A 462 3.12 12.21 37.92
N SER A 463 2.03 12.33 37.15
CA SER A 463 1.63 13.57 36.47
C SER A 463 1.21 14.67 37.45
N GLY A 464 1.31 15.95 37.07
CA GLY A 464 0.88 17.06 37.93
C GLY A 464 -0.61 17.03 38.25
N TYR A 465 -1.45 16.52 37.33
CA TYR A 465 -2.86 16.27 37.62
C TYR A 465 -3.03 15.30 38.80
N MET A 466 -2.36 14.14 38.76
CA MET A 466 -2.44 13.15 39.84
C MET A 466 -1.83 13.63 41.15
N GLU A 467 -0.72 14.37 41.09
CA GLU A 467 -0.07 14.98 42.27
C GLU A 467 -0.91 16.13 42.89
N SER A 468 -1.77 16.79 42.11
CA SER A 468 -2.61 17.90 42.59
C SER A 468 -3.79 17.47 43.46
N ALA A 469 -4.10 16.17 43.52
CA ALA A 469 -5.29 15.62 44.18
C ALA A 469 -6.61 16.27 43.72
N MET A 470 -6.66 16.74 42.47
CA MET A 470 -7.89 17.22 41.86
C MET A 470 -8.92 16.08 41.73
N MET A 471 -10.19 16.45 41.76
CA MET A 471 -11.28 15.52 41.52
C MET A 471 -11.13 14.87 40.14
N PRO A 472 -11.62 13.62 39.96
CA PRO A 472 -11.60 12.94 38.67
C PRO A 472 -12.26 13.78 37.55
N MET A 473 -11.56 13.94 36.42
CA MET A 473 -12.01 14.71 35.24
C MET A 473 -11.96 13.81 33.99
N ILE A 474 -12.99 13.82 33.14
CA ILE A 474 -13.12 13.01 31.90
C ILE A 474 -11.89 13.18 31.01
N SER A 475 -11.50 14.43 30.76
CA SER A 475 -10.36 14.81 29.91
C SER A 475 -9.01 14.27 30.40
N PHE A 476 -8.91 13.82 31.65
CA PHE A 476 -7.71 13.23 32.22
C PHE A 476 -7.83 11.72 32.50
N GLN A 477 -8.93 11.06 32.13
CA GLN A 477 -9.09 9.60 32.27
C GLN A 477 -8.60 8.84 31.03
N ALA A 478 -7.43 9.20 30.52
CA ALA A 478 -6.76 8.48 29.44
C ALA A 478 -5.25 8.67 29.54
N GLY A 479 -4.53 7.69 28.98
CA GLY A 479 -3.09 7.77 28.75
C GLY A 479 -2.68 8.98 27.89
N SER A 480 -1.40 9.31 27.95
CA SER A 480 -0.81 10.29 27.03
C SER A 480 -0.70 9.72 25.62
N GLU A 481 -0.59 10.57 24.61
CA GLU A 481 -0.39 10.12 23.21
C GLU A 481 0.85 9.22 23.04
N LEU A 482 1.85 9.36 23.92
CA LEU A 482 3.06 8.55 23.92
C LEU A 482 2.86 7.17 24.53
N THR A 483 1.99 7.06 25.54
CA THR A 483 1.84 5.86 26.38
C THR A 483 0.59 5.06 26.09
N GLN A 484 -0.44 5.66 25.49
CA GLN A 484 -1.76 5.02 25.29
C GLN A 484 -1.70 3.73 24.47
N ALA A 485 -0.62 3.52 23.69
CA ALA A 485 -0.37 2.27 22.98
C ALA A 485 -0.02 1.10 23.90
N PHE A 486 0.61 1.38 25.04
CA PHE A 486 1.34 0.40 25.82
C PHE A 486 0.42 -0.40 26.73
N GLU A 487 0.73 -1.69 26.88
CA GLU A 487 0.08 -2.53 27.88
C GLU A 487 0.48 -2.12 29.29
N SER A 488 1.75 -1.74 29.47
CA SER A 488 2.25 -1.22 30.74
C SER A 488 3.39 -0.24 30.54
N VAL A 489 3.48 0.70 31.48
CA VAL A 489 4.57 1.66 31.63
C VAL A 489 5.13 1.48 33.03
N ASN A 490 6.44 1.24 33.12
CA ASN A 490 7.15 1.03 34.37
C ASN A 490 8.22 2.10 34.52
N GLY A 491 8.33 2.72 35.69
CA GLY A 491 9.29 3.79 35.88
C GLY A 491 9.69 4.06 37.33
N VAL A 492 10.69 4.93 37.45
CA VAL A 492 11.27 5.38 38.70
C VAL A 492 11.50 6.89 38.63
N LYS A 493 11.21 7.60 39.71
CA LYS A 493 11.50 9.01 39.91
C LYS A 493 12.22 9.19 41.23
N THR A 494 13.35 9.89 41.20
CA THR A 494 14.10 10.29 42.39
C THR A 494 14.03 11.80 42.57
N ARG A 495 13.87 12.25 43.81
CA ARG A 495 14.00 13.65 44.21
C ARG A 495 15.08 13.77 45.29
N TYR A 496 16.11 14.53 44.98
CA TYR A 496 17.24 14.82 45.85
C TYR A 496 17.20 16.28 46.29
N PRO A 497 16.95 16.58 47.58
CA PRO A 497 16.99 17.94 48.09
C PRO A 497 18.39 18.53 48.02
N LEU A 498 18.52 19.73 47.45
CA LEU A 498 19.74 20.53 47.42
C LEU A 498 19.75 21.62 48.51
N GLY A 499 18.67 21.73 49.28
CA GLY A 499 18.45 22.67 50.36
C GLY A 499 16.99 22.64 50.80
N GLU A 500 16.54 23.65 51.54
CA GLU A 500 15.15 23.71 52.05
C GLU A 500 14.09 23.91 50.96
N GLN A 501 14.46 24.55 49.85
CA GLN A 501 13.50 24.96 48.81
C GLN A 501 13.81 24.36 47.44
N LEU A 502 15.04 23.90 47.18
CA LEU A 502 15.45 23.41 45.87
C LEU A 502 15.70 21.91 45.91
N SER A 503 15.18 21.18 44.93
CA SER A 503 15.44 19.75 44.73
C SER A 503 15.84 19.46 43.28
N LEU A 504 16.77 18.53 43.10
CA LEU A 504 17.04 17.88 41.82
C LEU A 504 16.06 16.71 41.65
N THR A 505 15.50 16.55 40.45
CA THR A 505 14.66 15.41 40.08
C THR A 505 15.26 14.66 38.91
N ALA A 506 15.21 13.33 38.96
CA ALA A 506 15.51 12.48 37.81
C ALA A 506 14.41 11.41 37.67
N SER A 507 13.90 11.19 36.46
CA SER A 507 12.92 10.16 36.17
C SER A 507 13.34 9.32 34.97
N HIS A 508 12.94 8.05 34.98
CA HIS A 508 13.05 7.15 33.85
C HIS A 508 11.83 6.25 33.79
N TRP A 509 11.27 6.05 32.61
CA TRP A 509 10.23 5.04 32.37
C TRP A 509 10.43 4.30 31.05
N VAL A 510 9.90 3.08 30.98
CA VAL A 510 9.89 2.20 29.80
C VAL A 510 8.48 1.67 29.60
N GLY A 511 8.03 1.61 28.35
CA GLY A 511 6.77 1.01 27.93
C GLY A 511 6.88 0.33 26.57
N GLY A 512 5.93 -0.56 26.28
CA GLY A 512 5.86 -1.26 25.00
C GLY A 512 4.52 -1.94 24.78
N VAL A 513 4.25 -2.27 23.51
CA VAL A 513 3.21 -3.23 23.14
C VAL A 513 3.80 -4.64 23.22
N ASN A 514 3.05 -5.59 23.77
CA ASN A 514 3.54 -6.94 24.04
C ASN A 514 2.42 -7.98 23.80
N SER A 515 1.62 -7.79 22.75
CA SER A 515 0.53 -8.69 22.41
C SER A 515 0.81 -9.40 21.08
N MET A 516 0.52 -10.71 21.04
CA MET A 516 0.55 -11.51 19.81
C MET A 516 -0.52 -11.07 18.79
N GLU A 517 -1.45 -10.20 19.17
CA GLU A 517 -2.53 -9.64 18.32
C GLU A 517 -2.14 -8.30 17.67
N SER A 518 -1.14 -7.60 18.20
CA SER A 518 -0.65 -6.32 17.66
C SER A 518 0.45 -6.57 16.62
N HIS A 519 0.26 -6.08 15.40
CA HIS A 519 1.26 -6.14 14.32
C HIS A 519 2.39 -5.10 14.50
N SER A 520 2.64 -4.66 15.73
CA SER A 520 3.55 -3.55 16.07
C SER A 520 4.46 -3.95 17.22
N ASP A 521 5.76 -3.76 17.03
CA ASP A 521 6.82 -3.94 18.04
C ASP A 521 7.18 -2.61 18.73
N TYR A 522 6.25 -1.65 18.74
CA TYR A 522 6.48 -0.31 19.27
C TYR A 522 6.89 -0.31 20.76
N ARG A 523 8.02 0.31 21.05
CA ARG A 523 8.55 0.48 22.42
C ARG A 523 9.04 1.90 22.60
N ALA A 524 8.93 2.41 23.81
CA ALA A 524 9.54 3.69 24.15
C ALA A 524 10.14 3.66 25.55
N ASN A 525 11.16 4.48 25.74
CA ASN A 525 11.63 4.85 27.06
C ASN A 525 11.95 6.33 27.11
N ARG A 526 11.81 6.92 28.27
CA ARG A 526 12.06 8.34 28.47
C ARG A 526 12.84 8.56 29.75
N SER A 527 13.81 9.47 29.67
CA SER A 527 14.60 9.90 30.82
C SER A 527 14.51 11.41 30.95
N ASP A 528 14.18 11.91 32.14
CA ASP A 528 14.13 13.34 32.43
C ASP A 528 15.06 13.70 33.59
N VAL A 529 15.63 14.90 33.52
CA VAL A 529 16.34 15.56 34.61
C VAL A 529 15.75 16.96 34.79
N GLY A 530 15.47 17.33 36.02
CA GLY A 530 14.80 18.59 36.33
C GLY A 530 15.13 19.15 37.69
N LEU A 531 14.61 20.34 37.95
CA LEU A 531 14.68 21.04 39.22
C LEU A 531 13.26 21.32 39.71
N ALA A 532 13.05 21.19 41.01
CA ALA A 532 11.83 21.59 41.68
C ALA A 532 12.16 22.63 42.76
N LEU A 533 11.51 23.78 42.68
CA LEU A 533 11.63 24.92 43.58
C LEU A 533 10.34 25.11 44.37
N GLN A 534 10.41 24.95 45.69
CA GLN A 534 9.37 25.32 46.63
C GLN A 534 9.45 26.82 46.92
N VAL A 535 8.71 27.63 46.15
CA VAL A 535 8.71 29.10 46.26
C VAL A 535 8.09 29.54 47.59
N SER A 536 7.05 28.85 48.03
CA SER A 536 6.42 29.02 49.34
C SER A 536 5.76 27.70 49.75
N PRO A 537 5.29 27.52 51.01
CA PRO A 537 4.54 26.32 51.37
C PRO A 537 3.31 26.05 50.48
N ALA A 538 2.78 27.08 49.83
CA ALA A 538 1.59 27.01 48.97
C ALA A 538 1.91 26.94 47.47
N LEU A 539 3.18 27.07 47.04
CA LEU A 539 3.54 27.17 45.62
C LEU A 539 4.85 26.44 45.33
N SER A 540 4.81 25.52 44.38
CA SER A 540 5.99 24.88 43.81
C SER A 540 6.05 25.07 42.29
N VAL A 541 7.27 25.21 41.79
CA VAL A 541 7.58 25.32 40.37
C VAL A 541 8.61 24.25 40.03
N SER A 542 8.42 23.55 38.92
CA SER A 542 9.36 22.57 38.42
C SER A 542 9.68 22.83 36.96
N GLY A 543 10.91 22.52 36.56
CA GLY A 543 11.32 22.54 35.17
C GLY A 543 12.18 21.33 34.89
N TYR A 544 12.02 20.72 33.71
CA TYR A 544 12.78 19.54 33.32
C TYR A 544 13.16 19.59 31.85
N VAL A 545 14.20 18.83 31.53
CA VAL A 545 14.57 18.44 30.19
C VAL A 545 14.64 16.92 30.14
N GLY A 546 14.24 16.34 29.02
CA GLY A 546 14.23 14.90 28.87
C GLY A 546 14.49 14.45 27.45
N GLN A 547 14.76 13.16 27.32
CA GLN A 547 14.93 12.48 26.05
C GLN A 547 13.98 11.30 26.01
N LEU A 548 13.20 11.22 24.93
CA LEU A 548 12.35 10.11 24.58
C LEU A 548 13.05 9.34 23.45
N ASP A 549 13.27 8.06 23.67
CA ASP A 549 13.77 7.11 22.68
C ASP A 549 12.65 6.13 22.32
N GLU A 550 12.22 6.16 21.07
CA GLU A 550 11.17 5.29 20.51
C GLU A 550 11.78 4.29 19.52
N GLN A 551 11.34 3.04 19.58
CA GLN A 551 11.68 1.98 18.64
C GLN A 551 10.44 1.56 17.88
N GLN A 552 10.54 1.43 16.55
CA GLN A 552 9.41 1.09 15.67
C GLN A 552 8.23 2.08 15.80
N GLY A 553 8.51 3.33 16.13
CA GLY A 553 7.50 4.36 16.32
C GLY A 553 8.06 5.77 16.53
N LEU A 554 7.16 6.76 16.51
CA LEU A 554 7.47 8.18 16.67
C LEU A 554 6.26 8.92 17.24
N LEU A 555 6.47 9.70 18.30
CA LEU A 555 5.43 10.45 19.02
C LEU A 555 4.19 9.59 19.35
N GLY A 556 4.40 8.33 19.71
CA GLY A 556 3.35 7.38 20.00
C GLY A 556 2.72 6.72 18.78
N ALA A 557 3.03 7.15 17.55
CA ALA A 557 2.61 6.44 16.34
C ALA A 557 3.51 5.21 16.08
N SER A 558 2.98 4.21 15.40
CA SER A 558 3.71 3.01 14.99
C SER A 558 3.35 2.61 13.57
N GLY A 559 4.24 1.97 12.83
CA GLY A 559 3.96 1.52 11.47
C GLY A 559 4.67 0.21 11.13
N SER A 560 4.24 -0.44 10.07
CA SER A 560 4.79 -1.71 9.59
C SER A 560 4.92 -1.72 8.06
N GLY A 561 5.74 -2.64 7.55
CA GLY A 561 6.04 -2.78 6.13
C GLY A 561 6.56 -1.48 5.52
N ALA A 562 6.02 -1.13 4.35
CA ALA A 562 6.40 0.07 3.61
C ALA A 562 6.06 1.39 4.30
N LEU A 563 5.21 1.36 5.34
CA LEU A 563 4.82 2.53 6.12
C LEU A 563 5.49 2.56 7.51
N GLY A 564 6.61 1.84 7.67
CA GLY A 564 7.42 1.85 8.89
C GLY A 564 7.96 3.25 9.26
N LEU A 565 7.93 3.55 10.56
CA LEU A 565 8.34 4.85 11.11
C LEU A 565 9.81 4.91 11.56
N GLY A 566 10.63 3.91 11.23
CA GLY A 566 12.03 3.84 11.63
C GLY A 566 12.28 2.95 12.84
N GLU A 567 13.49 2.40 12.92
CA GLU A 567 13.87 1.49 14.01
C GLU A 567 14.17 2.21 15.33
N GLN A 568 14.69 3.43 15.26
CA GLN A 568 15.09 4.23 16.43
C GLN A 568 14.84 5.72 16.15
N ASN A 569 14.00 6.35 16.95
CA ASN A 569 13.69 7.77 16.90
C ASN A 569 13.94 8.42 18.24
N GLN A 570 14.49 9.64 18.23
CA GLN A 570 14.83 10.39 19.43
C GLN A 570 14.19 11.77 19.43
N MET A 571 13.53 12.11 20.54
CA MET A 571 12.92 13.42 20.76
C MET A 571 13.41 14.01 22.07
N ALA A 572 13.88 15.26 22.05
CA ALA A 572 14.23 16.01 23.23
C ALA A 572 13.03 16.84 23.71
N PHE A 573 12.68 16.72 24.98
CA PHE A 573 11.57 17.45 25.61
C PHE A 573 12.09 18.45 26.63
N ALA A 574 11.38 19.56 26.76
CA ALA A 574 11.55 20.52 27.84
C ALA A 574 10.17 20.92 28.36
N GLY A 575 10.02 20.95 29.68
CA GLY A 575 8.75 21.25 30.31
C GLY A 575 8.88 22.10 31.55
N ILE A 576 7.78 22.77 31.87
CA ILE A 576 7.59 23.54 33.09
C ILE A 576 6.27 23.15 33.74
N GLY A 577 6.30 22.94 35.04
CA GLY A 577 5.15 22.60 35.86
C GLY A 577 5.00 23.56 37.04
N LEU A 578 3.77 23.88 37.40
CA LEU A 578 3.42 24.69 38.56
C LEU A 578 2.37 23.93 39.35
N GLN A 579 2.52 23.89 40.67
CA GLN A 579 1.50 23.38 41.59
C GLN A 579 1.26 24.40 42.70
N ALA A 580 0.00 24.69 42.98
CA ALA A 580 -0.39 25.63 44.01
C ALA A 580 -1.46 25.04 44.92
N ALA A 581 -1.35 25.27 46.23
CA ALA A 581 -2.32 24.87 47.24
C ALA A 581 -2.42 25.97 48.30
N PHE A 582 -3.47 26.76 48.23
CA PHE A 582 -3.72 27.91 49.10
C PHE A 582 -4.65 27.54 50.27
N ASN A 583 -4.43 28.18 51.42
CA ASN A 583 -5.20 27.94 52.65
C ASN A 583 -6.68 28.37 52.56
N ASN A 584 -7.09 29.04 51.49
CA ASN A 584 -8.48 29.45 51.24
C ASN A 584 -9.30 28.38 50.48
N GLY A 585 -8.78 27.15 50.36
CA GLY A 585 -9.44 26.03 49.69
C GLY A 585 -9.15 25.93 48.19
N PHE A 586 -8.37 26.83 47.62
CA PHE A 586 -7.98 26.76 46.21
C PHE A 586 -6.69 25.95 46.02
N SER A 587 -6.71 25.05 45.06
CA SER A 587 -5.56 24.29 44.59
C SER A 587 -5.55 24.28 43.07
N GLY A 588 -4.41 23.98 42.47
CA GLY A 588 -4.33 23.89 41.02
C GLY A 588 -2.96 23.48 40.53
N PHE A 589 -2.92 23.19 39.24
CA PHE A 589 -1.70 22.87 38.52
C PHE A 589 -1.70 23.54 37.14
N ALA A 590 -0.51 23.75 36.60
CA ALA A 590 -0.33 24.14 35.21
C ALA A 590 0.94 23.48 34.68
N GLU A 591 0.86 22.93 33.47
CA GLU A 591 1.94 22.22 32.81
C GLU A 591 2.00 22.63 31.35
N PHE A 592 3.22 22.85 30.87
CA PHE A 592 3.51 23.06 29.46
C PHE A 592 4.77 22.27 29.11
N GLU A 593 4.71 21.55 28.00
CA GLU A 593 5.84 20.78 27.49
C GLU A 593 5.98 21.00 25.99
N GLN A 594 7.24 21.11 25.54
CA GLN A 594 7.60 21.16 24.14
C GLN A 594 8.67 20.09 23.82
N GLY A 595 8.42 19.32 22.78
CA GLY A 595 9.34 18.35 22.20
C GLY A 595 9.97 18.87 20.91
N ARG A 596 11.22 18.47 20.63
CA ARG A 596 11.92 18.70 19.36
C ARG A 596 12.74 17.49 18.93
N GLY A 597 12.83 17.25 17.64
CA GLY A 597 13.69 16.22 17.10
C GLY A 597 13.56 16.06 15.59
N SER A 598 14.07 14.93 15.12
CA SER A 598 14.01 14.50 13.73
C SER A 598 13.94 12.98 13.72
N ALA A 599 13.35 12.41 12.69
CA ALA A 599 13.20 10.98 12.54
C ALA A 599 13.74 10.53 11.19
N VAL A 600 14.26 9.30 11.14
CA VAL A 600 14.61 8.61 9.89
C VAL A 600 13.68 7.42 9.80
N GLY A 601 12.88 7.36 8.74
CA GLY A 601 11.94 6.26 8.56
C GLY A 601 12.63 5.02 7.97
N SER A 602 11.90 3.90 7.94
CA SER A 602 12.40 2.59 7.49
C SER A 602 11.60 2.03 6.30
N GLY A 603 11.01 2.91 5.49
CA GLY A 603 10.16 2.52 4.37
C GLY A 603 9.99 3.65 3.35
N LEU A 604 8.76 3.88 2.90
CA LEU A 604 8.43 5.01 2.03
C LEU A 604 8.72 6.34 2.72
N LEU A 605 8.47 6.43 4.03
CA LEU A 605 8.92 7.55 4.83
C LEU A 605 10.44 7.47 4.97
N THR A 606 11.15 8.44 4.41
CA THR A 606 12.62 8.48 4.46
C THR A 606 13.11 9.26 5.67
N ARG A 607 12.52 10.43 5.92
CA ARG A 607 12.87 11.28 7.07
C ARG A 607 11.74 12.22 7.45
N ILE A 608 11.80 12.71 8.69
CA ILE A 608 10.99 13.81 9.18
C ILE A 608 11.92 14.84 9.80
N ASP A 609 11.88 16.05 9.25
CA ASP A 609 12.71 17.17 9.66
C ASP A 609 11.92 18.15 10.54
N ASP A 610 12.64 18.87 11.41
CA ASP A 610 12.12 19.98 12.23
C ASP A 610 10.86 19.65 13.07
N ILE A 611 10.80 18.44 13.63
CA ILE A 611 9.69 18.03 14.48
C ILE A 611 9.65 18.94 15.70
N LYS A 612 8.50 19.58 15.91
CA LYS A 612 8.14 20.29 17.14
C LYS A 612 6.81 19.75 17.61
N ALA A 613 6.75 19.25 18.84
CA ALA A 613 5.52 18.80 19.47
C ALA A 613 5.24 19.63 20.73
N GLN A 614 3.98 19.80 21.10
CA GLN A 614 3.60 20.57 22.30
C GLN A 614 2.35 20.03 22.96
N GLN A 615 2.29 20.12 24.28
CA GLN A 615 1.11 19.86 25.10
C GLN A 615 0.97 20.89 26.22
N MET A 616 -0.25 21.08 26.71
CA MET A 616 -0.51 21.88 27.89
C MET A 616 -1.67 21.33 28.70
N ALA A 617 -1.61 21.55 30.02
CA ALA A 617 -2.70 21.26 30.92
C ALA A 617 -2.76 22.33 32.01
N LEU A 618 -3.97 22.73 32.40
CA LEU A 618 -4.22 23.65 33.50
C LEU A 618 -5.44 23.15 34.26
N GLY A 619 -5.35 23.15 35.58
CA GLY A 619 -6.46 22.80 36.46
C GLY A 619 -6.52 23.70 37.66
N VAL A 620 -7.72 24.12 38.03
CA VAL A 620 -7.99 24.83 39.27
C VAL A 620 -9.15 24.14 39.97
N GLN A 621 -8.97 23.85 41.26
CA GLN A 621 -9.99 23.26 42.12
C GLN A 621 -10.20 24.13 43.35
N TRP A 622 -11.46 24.42 43.63
CA TRP A 622 -11.93 24.90 44.92
C TRP A 622 -12.43 23.71 45.75
N SER A 623 -12.02 23.65 47.02
CA SER A 623 -12.54 22.76 48.05
C SER A 623 -13.19 23.61 49.13
N GLY A 624 -14.43 23.28 49.50
CA GLY A 624 -15.18 24.03 50.50
C GLY A 624 -14.61 23.89 51.91
N SER A 625 -15.13 24.71 52.82
CA SER A 625 -14.74 24.71 54.23
C SER A 625 -15.98 24.76 55.13
N GLY A 626 -15.83 24.39 56.40
CA GLY A 626 -16.93 24.35 57.37
C GLY A 626 -18.02 23.36 56.94
N GLN A 627 -19.27 23.82 56.82
CA GLN A 627 -20.41 22.97 56.41
C GLN A 627 -20.32 22.47 54.96
N ARG A 628 -19.35 22.96 54.18
CA ARG A 628 -19.11 22.57 52.78
C ARG A 628 -17.77 21.85 52.60
N ALA A 629 -17.18 21.30 53.67
CA ALA A 629 -15.82 20.74 53.64
C ALA A 629 -15.60 19.67 52.55
N ASP A 630 -16.67 18.94 52.18
CA ASP A 630 -16.64 17.87 51.19
C ASP A 630 -17.13 18.32 49.79
N GLU A 631 -17.49 19.59 49.62
CA GLU A 631 -17.82 20.15 48.30
C GLU A 631 -16.54 20.50 47.53
N ARG A 632 -16.51 20.17 46.24
CA ARG A 632 -15.41 20.47 45.32
C ARG A 632 -15.93 21.00 44.00
N ALA A 633 -15.28 22.01 43.45
CA ALA A 633 -15.52 22.51 42.11
C ALA A 633 -14.19 22.59 41.36
N ALA A 634 -14.13 22.06 40.16
CA ALA A 634 -12.93 22.04 39.34
C ALA A 634 -13.20 22.61 37.95
N PHE A 635 -12.20 23.30 37.41
CA PHE A 635 -12.14 23.73 36.02
C PHE A 635 -10.81 23.29 35.45
N THR A 636 -10.84 22.67 34.27
CA THR A 636 -9.63 22.25 33.58
C THR A 636 -9.64 22.66 32.11
N LEU A 637 -8.44 22.98 31.62
CA LEU A 637 -8.12 23.19 30.22
C LEU A 637 -6.99 22.25 29.83
N ARG A 638 -7.14 21.53 28.73
CA ARG A 638 -6.11 20.61 28.26
C ARG A 638 -5.99 20.65 26.74
N GLN A 639 -4.76 20.73 26.26
CA GLN A 639 -4.42 20.45 24.87
C GLN A 639 -3.56 19.19 24.89
N PRO A 640 -4.04 18.06 24.34
CA PRO A 640 -3.21 16.89 24.12
C PRO A 640 -1.96 17.21 23.29
N LEU A 641 -1.01 16.28 23.29
CA LEU A 641 0.20 16.39 22.50
C LEU A 641 -0.14 16.58 21.03
N ARG A 642 0.32 17.67 20.43
CA ARG A 642 0.12 18.03 19.02
C ARG A 642 1.46 18.27 18.33
N ILE A 643 1.63 17.81 17.09
CA ILE A 643 2.71 18.29 16.22
C ILE A 643 2.44 19.76 15.84
N ALA A 644 3.34 20.64 16.28
CA ALA A 644 3.31 22.08 15.99
C ALA A 644 3.92 22.41 14.62
N SER A 645 4.93 21.65 14.20
CA SER A 645 5.53 21.71 12.87
C SER A 645 6.35 20.45 12.64
N ALA A 646 6.33 19.93 11.42
CA ALA A 646 7.23 18.87 10.97
C ALA A 646 7.06 18.72 9.45
N ASN A 647 8.15 18.42 8.73
CA ASN A 647 8.11 18.13 7.31
C ASN A 647 8.56 16.68 7.07
N ALA A 648 7.67 15.85 6.54
CA ALA A 648 7.95 14.47 6.20
C ALA A 648 8.32 14.34 4.73
N LEU A 649 9.40 13.60 4.45
CA LEU A 649 9.85 13.29 3.11
C LEU A 649 9.59 11.81 2.80
N PHE A 650 8.89 11.57 1.70
CA PHE A 650 8.57 10.23 1.22
C PHE A 650 9.30 9.96 -0.10
N ASP A 651 9.82 8.76 -0.26
CA ASP A 651 10.33 8.25 -1.52
C ASP A 651 9.42 7.12 -1.99
N VAL A 652 8.53 7.43 -2.94
CA VAL A 652 7.45 6.53 -3.34
C VAL A 652 7.68 5.93 -4.73
N PRO A 653 7.46 4.62 -4.91
CA PRO A 653 7.42 4.05 -6.26
C PRO A 653 6.18 4.57 -7.00
N VAL A 654 6.34 4.97 -8.26
CA VAL A 654 5.26 5.47 -9.13
C VAL A 654 5.11 4.67 -10.43
N GLY A 655 6.01 3.70 -10.66
CA GLY A 655 5.92 2.76 -11.77
C GLY A 655 7.24 2.04 -11.99
N ARG A 656 7.44 1.48 -13.19
CA ARG A 656 8.68 0.81 -13.58
C ARG A 656 9.14 1.15 -15.00
N ARG A 657 10.44 0.98 -15.26
CA ARG A 657 11.00 0.93 -16.62
C ARG A 657 11.07 -0.50 -17.13
N LEU A 658 11.21 -0.66 -18.45
CA LEU A 658 11.29 -1.97 -19.10
C LEU A 658 12.41 -2.86 -18.57
N ASP A 659 13.54 -2.26 -18.15
CA ASP A 659 14.70 -2.96 -17.58
C ASP A 659 14.51 -3.46 -16.14
N GLY A 660 13.33 -3.23 -15.54
CA GLY A 660 13.00 -3.62 -14.16
C GLY A 660 13.44 -2.62 -13.10
N SER A 661 13.98 -1.45 -13.49
CA SER A 661 14.19 -0.35 -12.53
C SER A 661 12.86 0.27 -12.11
N VAL A 662 12.75 0.57 -10.82
CA VAL A 662 11.58 1.23 -10.24
C VAL A 662 11.69 2.73 -10.50
N ILE A 663 10.62 3.35 -11.00
CA ILE A 663 10.51 4.80 -11.11
C ILE A 663 10.02 5.29 -9.75
N ARG A 664 10.76 6.21 -9.13
CA ARG A 664 10.46 6.73 -7.80
C ARG A 664 10.31 8.25 -7.83
N GLU A 665 9.47 8.76 -6.95
CA GLU A 665 9.21 10.18 -6.78
C GLU A 665 9.45 10.55 -5.32
N THR A 666 10.17 11.65 -5.10
CA THR A 666 10.29 12.24 -3.77
C THR A 666 9.14 13.20 -3.54
N ARG A 667 8.32 12.93 -2.53
CA ARG A 667 7.18 13.76 -2.14
C ARG A 667 7.38 14.29 -0.72
N SER A 668 6.81 15.45 -0.41
CA SER A 668 6.90 16.04 0.93
C SER A 668 5.51 16.42 1.45
N ALA A 669 5.29 16.23 2.75
CA ALA A 669 4.07 16.61 3.42
C ALA A 669 4.35 17.27 4.78
N SER A 670 3.59 18.31 5.10
CA SER A 670 3.54 18.81 6.47
C SER A 670 2.83 17.79 7.36
N LEU A 671 3.39 17.49 8.53
CA LEU A 671 2.71 16.70 9.56
C LEU A 671 2.02 17.59 10.61
N GLU A 672 1.89 18.90 10.35
CA GLU A 672 1.08 19.77 11.18
C GLU A 672 -0.42 19.47 10.97
N PRO A 673 -1.17 19.07 12.01
CA PRO A 673 -2.61 18.84 11.90
C PRO A 673 -3.36 20.15 11.60
N SER A 674 -4.49 20.06 10.90
CA SER A 674 -5.26 21.25 10.48
C SER A 674 -5.81 22.06 11.66
N GLY A 675 -6.15 21.40 12.76
CA GLY A 675 -6.71 22.00 13.96
C GLY A 675 -5.84 21.86 15.21
N ARG A 676 -6.38 22.31 16.34
CA ARG A 676 -5.80 22.26 17.69
C ARG A 676 -6.90 21.91 18.68
N GLN A 677 -6.84 20.67 19.14
CA GLN A 677 -7.79 20.18 20.14
C GLN A 677 -7.65 20.94 21.45
N LEU A 678 -8.77 21.43 21.98
CA LEU A 678 -8.83 22.03 23.31
C LEU A 678 -9.99 21.40 24.09
N ASP A 679 -9.64 20.70 25.16
CA ASP A 679 -10.57 20.11 26.11
C ASP A 679 -10.86 21.13 27.22
N ILE A 680 -12.14 21.48 27.40
CA ILE A 680 -12.62 22.39 28.44
C ILE A 680 -13.57 21.62 29.35
N GLU A 681 -13.25 21.47 30.63
CA GLU A 681 -14.07 20.66 31.52
C GLU A 681 -14.38 21.37 32.85
N LEU A 682 -15.63 21.20 33.28
CA LEU A 682 -16.15 21.64 34.57
C LEU A 682 -16.56 20.42 35.39
N GLY A 683 -16.04 20.34 36.61
CA GLY A 683 -16.37 19.30 37.59
C GLY A 683 -17.02 19.91 38.83
N TYR A 684 -18.05 19.27 39.37
CA TYR A 684 -18.64 19.64 40.66
C TYR A 684 -19.01 18.39 41.45
N ALA A 685 -18.48 18.27 42.66
CA ALA A 685 -18.78 17.17 43.57
C ALA A 685 -19.31 17.70 44.89
N PHE A 686 -20.37 17.09 45.41
CA PHE A 686 -20.97 17.45 46.70
C PHE A 686 -21.58 16.24 47.39
N PRO A 687 -21.45 16.12 48.72
CA PRO A 687 -22.14 15.10 49.46
C PRO A 687 -23.63 15.45 49.60
N THR A 688 -24.49 14.44 49.69
CA THR A 688 -25.89 14.62 50.13
C THR A 688 -26.15 14.04 51.52
N SER A 689 -25.24 13.20 52.01
CA SER A 689 -25.18 12.65 53.35
C SER A 689 -23.75 12.17 53.61
N ASP A 690 -23.44 11.75 54.84
CA ASP A 690 -22.14 11.15 55.21
C ASP A 690 -21.80 9.88 54.41
N ARG A 691 -22.78 9.32 53.69
CA ARG A 691 -22.64 8.08 52.92
C ARG A 691 -22.86 8.27 51.43
N SER A 692 -23.13 9.48 50.96
CA SER A 692 -23.49 9.71 49.55
C SER A 692 -22.75 10.89 48.94
N LEU A 693 -22.12 10.67 47.79
CA LEU A 693 -21.41 11.68 47.01
C LEU A 693 -21.97 11.72 45.59
N TRP A 694 -22.32 12.92 45.14
CA TRP A 694 -22.63 13.19 43.75
C TRP A 694 -21.45 13.90 43.10
N GLN A 695 -21.15 13.54 41.85
CA GLN A 695 -20.16 14.20 41.02
C GLN A 695 -20.75 14.42 39.61
N PHE A 696 -20.58 15.63 39.11
CA PHE A 696 -21.00 16.06 37.79
C PHE A 696 -19.77 16.54 37.01
N ASN A 697 -19.60 16.03 35.80
CA ASN A 697 -18.56 16.48 34.87
C ASN A 697 -19.21 16.92 33.56
N LEU A 698 -18.79 18.06 33.03
CA LEU A 698 -19.19 18.57 31.73
C LEU A 698 -17.93 18.90 30.93
N LEU A 699 -17.66 18.11 29.90
CA LEU A 699 -16.55 18.27 28.96
C LEU A 699 -17.10 18.87 27.66
N HIS A 700 -16.39 19.86 27.12
CA HIS A 700 -16.56 20.38 25.77
C HIS A 700 -15.22 20.37 25.06
N THR A 701 -15.14 19.73 23.90
CA THR A 701 -13.91 19.61 23.12
C THR A 701 -14.04 20.37 21.81
N LEU A 702 -13.14 21.32 21.60
CA LEU A 702 -12.98 21.99 20.31
C LEU A 702 -11.99 21.20 19.44
N GLU A 703 -12.26 21.11 18.13
CA GLU A 703 -11.38 20.50 17.12
C GLU A 703 -10.80 19.13 17.56
N PRO A 704 -11.67 18.17 17.95
CA PRO A 704 -11.24 16.88 18.48
C PRO A 704 -10.35 16.14 17.47
N GLY A 705 -9.26 15.53 17.96
CA GLY A 705 -8.26 14.89 17.12
C GLY A 705 -7.38 15.87 16.34
N HIS A 706 -7.32 17.14 16.73
CA HIS A 706 -6.58 18.19 16.03
C HIS A 706 -7.03 18.38 14.58
N ASP A 707 -8.33 18.20 14.33
CA ASP A 707 -8.96 18.40 13.03
C ASP A 707 -9.88 19.62 13.08
N ALA A 708 -9.56 20.65 12.29
CA ALA A 708 -10.32 21.90 12.22
C ALA A 708 -11.74 21.72 11.66
N ASP A 709 -11.97 20.68 10.85
CA ASP A 709 -13.27 20.37 10.26
C ASP A 709 -14.10 19.41 11.13
N ALA A 710 -13.49 18.84 12.18
CA ALA A 710 -14.20 17.97 13.09
C ALA A 710 -15.19 18.77 13.97
N PRO A 711 -16.46 18.34 14.05
CA PRO A 711 -17.44 19.01 14.89
C PRO A 711 -17.01 18.93 16.36
N SER A 712 -17.19 20.04 17.09
CA SER A 712 -16.97 20.05 18.53
C SER A 712 -17.84 18.99 19.22
N ASP A 713 -17.29 18.29 20.19
CA ASP A 713 -18.03 17.30 20.98
C ASP A 713 -18.27 17.78 22.42
N SER A 714 -19.26 17.19 23.08
CA SER A 714 -19.54 17.47 24.47
C SER A 714 -19.98 16.21 25.17
N ALA A 715 -19.47 15.99 26.37
CA ALA A 715 -19.84 14.88 27.22
C ALA A 715 -20.28 15.39 28.59
N ALA A 716 -21.36 14.81 29.11
CA ALA A 716 -21.80 15.06 30.47
C ALA A 716 -21.84 13.73 31.21
N MET A 717 -21.36 13.74 32.44
CA MET A 717 -21.33 12.55 33.28
C MET A 717 -21.84 12.88 34.68
N VAL A 718 -22.64 11.96 35.23
CA VAL A 718 -23.13 12.04 36.61
C VAL A 718 -22.75 10.74 37.31
N ASN A 719 -21.92 10.86 38.34
CA ASN A 719 -21.50 9.78 39.19
C ASN A 719 -22.17 9.91 40.55
N TYR A 720 -22.80 8.83 41.02
CA TYR A 720 -23.38 8.72 42.35
C TYR A 720 -22.70 7.57 43.09
N THR A 721 -22.06 7.88 44.22
CA THR A 721 -21.41 6.89 45.09
C THR A 721 -22.16 6.80 46.40
N TYR A 722 -22.44 5.57 46.87
CA TYR A 722 -23.06 5.30 48.17
C TYR A 722 -22.22 4.29 48.97
N ALA A 723 -21.86 4.65 50.21
CA ALA A 723 -21.14 3.78 51.14
C ALA A 723 -22.15 3.02 52.04
N TRP A 724 -22.19 1.69 51.89
CA TRP A 724 -23.10 0.80 52.63
C TRP A 724 -22.65 0.56 54.08
#